data_AF-G9A7D8-F1
#
_entry.id   AF-G9A7D8-F1
#
_cell.length_a   1.000
_cell.length_b   1.000
_cell.length_c   1.000
_cell.angle_alpha   90.00
_cell.angle_beta   90.00
_cell.angle_gamma   90.00
#
_symmetry.space_group_name_H-M   'P 1'
#
loop_
_entity.id
_entity.type
_entity.pdbx_description
1 polymer ?
#
loop_
_entity_poly.entity_id
_entity_poly.type
_entity_poly.pdbx_seq_one_letter_code
_entity_poly.pdbx_strand_id
1 'polypeptide(L)'
;MSESEFEAKVGNNDLPVALRISQIHVGHRLRTVDQAKVDALKASIEELGLRTPISVVGPMLAASSPLQMVTLAAGAHRLVAMKQLGREHIAAIIRNEDDLDAELWEIDENLCRAELTPADRALFVFRRKEIYLMKHPETGHGGERASRQVGDLKVDEPKRFTAATAEATGQSERAIQRDAERGEKISEKALRMLRGTRHDKGTVLDRLKTLRDEEQEVYVRALFEADKAKEAEAHEIRSDKMATKRAVRIGIINAIADHGKRVAGEMPRAAYAVGYADPPWEQEAWSDETGQDKGLMYPPMPLDEIKALCAGDKSPFTRDAIIFLWVTTNRLDDGISVLKAWGFEFVTAITWDKVNIGMGRWVRDRTEHLLIGKRGDFPGLIMGTQPESLYAEVKGEHSRKPVWFAEQIDRLFPEMRKLELFQRKESLAEGDIRLNGLWDFWGFEAGDETAPSAESSGDPATDPLADALVATGLAPSKYILHLDRGLTNPAALDLPSRLFRFPVEFMDAERGGGQSRLLLRHPLVWQVLQVTDFLADIEQKTGVRPTWEPLDEFGRDFGDKWRWYHAVDLCNDKHWQGLLKTARFTDRDKIFSAVQLGLQGKSLSLKNARAVMAELESVEPETASSAEIMLGKALMPYQHDKGKLISPNISERDERGAWLVIHGLEDGFFNYVGNHLSVTPDGMARRKAAVIPAGVEPALPLEMESSDEA
;
A
#
# COMPACT_ATOMS: atom_id res chain seq x y z
N MET A 1 43.59 52.38 17.79
CA MET A 1 42.60 51.70 16.95
C MET A 1 41.47 51.32 17.87
N SER A 2 40.29 51.92 17.72
CA SER A 2 39.12 51.52 18.50
C SER A 2 38.73 50.11 18.06
N GLU A 3 38.62 49.17 18.98
CA GLU A 3 38.00 47.87 18.73
C GLU A 3 36.65 48.10 18.04
N SER A 4 36.41 47.41 16.94
CA SER A 4 35.11 47.52 16.26
C SER A 4 34.01 46.97 17.16
N GLU A 5 32.77 47.44 16.97
CA GLU A 5 31.58 46.92 17.65
C GLU A 5 31.43 45.39 17.51
N PHE A 6 32.01 44.83 16.43
CA PHE A 6 32.10 43.39 16.19
C PHE A 6 33.13 42.72 17.12
N GLU A 7 34.32 43.29 17.28
CA GLU A 7 35.36 42.77 18.19
C GLU A 7 34.94 42.88 19.67
N ALA A 8 34.19 43.92 20.03
CA ALA A 8 33.63 44.10 21.37
C ALA A 8 32.53 43.07 21.71
N LYS A 9 31.74 42.62 20.72
CA LYS A 9 30.67 41.62 20.90
C LYS A 9 31.16 40.18 20.84
N VAL A 10 32.21 39.90 20.06
CA VAL A 10 32.75 38.54 19.91
C VAL A 10 33.73 38.23 21.04
N GLY A 11 34.43 39.23 21.57
CA GLY A 11 35.49 39.04 22.56
C GLY A 11 36.65 38.22 21.96
N ASN A 12 37.90 38.63 22.18
CA ASN A 12 39.07 37.87 21.72
C ASN A 12 39.23 36.47 22.37
N ASN A 13 38.21 35.96 23.06
CA ASN A 13 38.19 34.74 23.87
C ASN A 13 37.38 33.58 23.27
N ASP A 14 36.70 33.76 22.13
CA ASP A 14 35.80 32.75 21.52
C ASP A 14 36.54 31.72 20.61
N LEU A 15 37.87 31.60 20.72
CA LEU A 15 38.64 30.59 19.96
C LEU A 15 38.34 29.17 20.48
N PRO A 16 38.08 28.19 19.59
CA PRO A 16 37.79 26.84 20.01
C PRO A 16 39.02 26.17 20.64
N VAL A 17 38.83 25.58 21.82
CA VAL A 17 39.81 24.78 22.54
C VAL A 17 39.44 23.31 22.53
N ALA A 18 40.43 22.42 22.55
CA ALA A 18 40.20 20.99 22.67
C ALA A 18 39.94 20.61 24.14
N LEU A 19 38.70 20.24 24.46
CA LEU A 19 38.32 19.79 25.79
C LEU A 19 38.21 18.27 25.86
N ARG A 20 38.62 17.66 26.98
CA ARG A 20 38.32 16.25 27.22
C ARG A 20 36.83 16.09 27.41
N ILE A 21 36.26 15.08 26.78
CA ILE A 21 34.82 14.79 26.90
C ILE A 21 34.42 14.54 28.36
N SER A 22 35.32 13.98 29.18
CA SER A 22 35.10 13.74 30.61
C SER A 22 34.99 15.02 31.45
N GLN A 23 35.44 16.17 30.93
CA GLN A 23 35.34 17.48 31.60
C GLN A 23 33.99 18.15 31.40
N ILE A 24 33.15 17.61 30.50
CA ILE A 24 31.89 18.25 30.09
C ILE A 24 30.74 17.58 30.82
N HIS A 25 30.14 18.33 31.75
CA HIS A 25 28.90 17.97 32.40
C HIS A 25 27.69 18.36 31.53
N VAL A 26 26.69 17.49 31.45
CA VAL A 26 25.44 17.76 30.74
C VAL A 26 24.35 17.98 31.80
N GLY A 27 23.91 19.24 31.95
CA GLY A 27 22.88 19.62 32.91
C GLY A 27 21.45 19.21 32.50
N HIS A 28 20.44 19.80 33.15
CA HIS A 28 19.03 19.59 32.79
C HIS A 28 18.72 20.22 31.43
N ARG A 29 18.39 19.41 30.43
CA ARG A 29 18.12 19.89 29.06
C ARG A 29 16.65 19.77 28.72
N LEU A 30 16.10 20.85 28.18
CA LEU A 30 14.72 20.93 27.69
C LEU A 30 14.51 20.15 26.37
N ARG A 31 15.59 19.92 25.60
CA ARG A 31 15.59 19.09 24.37
C ARG A 31 16.32 17.78 24.61
N THR A 32 15.64 16.65 24.39
CA THR A 32 16.28 15.33 24.35
C THR A 32 17.16 15.19 23.10
N VAL A 33 18.17 14.33 23.19
CA VAL A 33 19.07 14.01 22.08
C VAL A 33 18.35 13.04 21.14
N ASP A 34 18.24 13.42 19.87
CA ASP A 34 17.67 12.58 18.80
C ASP A 34 18.75 11.66 18.22
N GLN A 35 18.56 10.35 18.35
CA GLN A 35 19.54 9.35 17.94
C GLN A 35 19.72 9.32 16.41
N ALA A 36 18.68 9.55 15.62
CA ALA A 36 18.80 9.56 14.16
C ALA A 36 19.69 10.70 13.68
N LYS A 37 19.60 11.87 14.33
CA LYS A 37 20.49 13.01 14.07
C LYS A 37 21.92 12.76 14.52
N VAL A 38 22.10 12.04 15.63
CA VAL A 38 23.43 11.60 16.07
C VAL A 38 24.07 10.68 15.03
N ASP A 39 23.33 9.70 14.51
CA ASP A 39 23.85 8.76 13.51
C ASP A 39 24.22 9.46 12.19
N ALA A 40 23.41 10.41 11.73
CA ALA A 40 23.73 11.25 10.58
C ALA A 40 25.00 12.11 10.82
N LEU A 41 25.13 12.70 12.01
CA LEU A 41 26.32 13.47 12.38
C LEU A 41 27.57 12.60 12.49
N LYS A 42 27.46 11.34 12.94
CA LYS A 42 28.60 10.42 13.04
C LYS A 42 29.23 10.18 11.67
N ALA A 43 28.41 9.85 10.66
CA ALA A 43 28.89 9.67 9.30
C ALA A 43 29.60 10.92 8.77
N SER A 44 29.02 12.11 9.00
CA SER A 44 29.63 13.38 8.58
C SER A 44 30.94 13.70 9.33
N ILE A 45 31.01 13.41 10.64
CA ILE A 45 32.20 13.65 11.46
C ILE A 45 33.34 12.70 11.09
N GLU A 46 33.04 11.45 10.72
CA GLU A 46 34.06 10.49 10.25
C GLU A 46 34.67 10.91 8.91
N GLU A 47 33.87 11.47 8.00
CA GLU A 47 34.33 11.91 6.68
C GLU A 47 35.04 13.27 6.71
N LEU A 48 34.47 14.26 7.40
CA LEU A 48 34.87 15.67 7.29
C LEU A 48 35.44 16.27 8.58
N GLY A 49 35.40 15.53 9.68
CA GLY A 49 35.74 16.04 11.01
C GLY A 49 34.66 16.96 11.60
N LEU A 50 34.84 17.33 12.88
CA LEU A 50 33.93 18.24 13.58
C LEU A 50 34.16 19.68 13.11
N ARG A 51 33.34 20.15 12.15
CA ARG A 51 33.48 21.52 11.60
C ARG A 51 33.00 22.63 12.51
N THR A 52 32.01 22.37 13.36
CA THR A 52 31.43 23.37 14.26
C THR A 52 31.71 22.95 15.70
N PRO A 53 32.43 23.77 16.50
CA PRO A 53 32.68 23.52 17.91
C PRO A 53 31.38 23.50 18.73
N ILE A 54 31.38 22.76 19.85
CA ILE A 54 30.32 22.86 20.86
C ILE A 54 30.50 24.13 21.71
N SER A 55 29.48 24.56 22.43
CA SER A 55 29.59 25.69 23.36
C SER A 55 29.42 25.20 24.79
N VAL A 56 30.31 25.64 25.68
CA VAL A 56 30.33 25.28 27.10
C VAL A 56 30.49 26.52 27.96
N VAL A 57 29.96 26.47 29.18
CA VAL A 57 30.08 27.54 30.18
C VAL A 57 30.91 27.05 31.36
N GLY A 58 31.86 27.88 31.79
CA GLY A 58 32.72 27.60 32.94
C GLY A 58 33.97 28.50 32.97
N PRO A 59 34.73 28.46 34.07
CA PRO A 59 35.94 29.26 34.21
C PRO A 59 36.97 28.96 33.11
N MET A 60 37.60 30.00 32.57
CA MET A 60 38.64 29.87 31.53
C MET A 60 39.84 29.10 32.10
N LEU A 61 40.19 27.97 31.47
CA LEU A 61 41.28 27.12 31.93
C LEU A 61 42.63 27.83 31.74
N ALA A 62 43.30 28.19 32.84
CA ALA A 62 44.73 28.49 32.82
C ALA A 62 45.51 27.18 32.61
N ALA A 63 46.55 27.20 31.77
CA ALA A 63 47.32 26.02 31.35
C ALA A 63 48.00 25.20 32.48
N SER A 64 47.86 25.61 33.75
CA SER A 64 48.52 25.03 34.91
C SER A 64 47.61 24.83 36.14
N SER A 65 46.29 24.67 35.96
CA SER A 65 45.33 24.42 37.06
C SER A 65 44.56 23.10 36.91
N PRO A 66 44.08 22.48 38.02
CA PRO A 66 43.42 21.16 38.00
C PRO A 66 42.15 21.14 37.15
N LEU A 67 41.74 19.95 36.70
CA LEU A 67 40.56 19.72 35.84
C LEU A 67 39.31 20.44 36.37
N GLN A 68 39.00 21.62 35.82
CA GLN A 68 37.72 22.27 36.05
C GLN A 68 36.66 21.65 35.12
N MET A 69 35.51 21.30 35.71
CA MET A 69 34.35 20.81 34.97
C MET A 69 33.64 22.01 34.34
N VAL A 70 33.19 21.84 33.10
CA VAL A 70 32.40 22.84 32.36
C VAL A 70 31.02 22.26 32.05
N THR A 71 30.01 23.12 31.96
CA THR A 71 28.64 22.72 31.63
C THR A 71 28.37 22.92 30.14
N LEU A 72 27.78 21.92 29.48
CA LEU A 72 27.37 22.03 28.09
C LEU A 72 26.22 23.03 27.91
N ALA A 73 26.41 24.04 27.07
CA ALA A 73 25.37 24.99 26.69
C ALA A 73 24.71 24.62 25.35
N ALA A 74 25.50 24.31 24.32
CA ALA A 74 24.98 23.91 23.02
C ALA A 74 25.82 22.84 22.32
N GLY A 75 25.18 22.06 21.45
CA GLY A 75 25.85 21.04 20.64
C GLY A 75 25.79 19.61 21.19
N ALA A 76 24.77 19.26 21.98
CA ALA A 76 24.65 17.93 22.58
C ALA A 76 24.64 16.75 21.58
N HIS A 77 23.98 16.87 20.42
CA HIS A 77 24.04 15.81 19.40
C HIS A 77 25.48 15.55 18.93
N ARG A 78 26.30 16.61 18.81
CA ARG A 78 27.72 16.51 18.47
C ARG A 78 28.55 15.90 19.60
N LEU A 79 28.27 16.27 20.86
CA LEU A 79 28.90 15.65 22.03
C LEU A 79 28.61 14.15 22.10
N VAL A 80 27.36 13.75 21.90
CA VAL A 80 26.96 12.33 21.91
C VAL A 80 27.55 11.57 20.72
N ALA A 81 27.56 12.16 19.52
CA ALA A 81 28.23 11.58 18.35
C ALA A 81 29.73 11.34 18.63
N MET A 82 30.44 12.32 19.17
CA MET A 82 31.87 12.20 19.52
C MET A 82 32.12 11.14 20.60
N LYS A 83 31.22 11.02 21.60
CA LYS A 83 31.25 9.93 22.59
C LYS A 83 31.09 8.55 21.94
N GLN A 84 30.09 8.39 21.06
CA GLN A 84 29.83 7.12 20.37
C GLN A 84 30.92 6.73 19.37
N LEU A 85 31.64 7.71 18.80
CA LEU A 85 32.81 7.50 17.95
C LEU A 85 34.10 7.22 18.75
N GLY A 86 34.02 7.14 20.08
CA GLY A 86 35.16 6.86 20.95
C GLY A 86 36.23 7.97 20.97
N ARG A 87 35.87 9.22 20.69
CA ARG A 87 36.81 10.35 20.71
C ARG A 87 37.05 10.80 22.16
N GLU A 88 38.30 11.07 22.53
CA GLU A 88 38.63 11.54 23.88
C GLU A 88 38.46 13.06 24.06
N HIS A 89 38.62 13.81 22.97
CA HIS A 89 38.57 15.28 22.95
C HIS A 89 37.54 15.78 21.94
N ILE A 90 36.97 16.95 22.23
CA ILE A 90 36.01 17.66 21.37
C ILE A 90 36.36 19.15 21.31
N ALA A 91 36.25 19.77 20.15
CA ALA A 91 36.44 21.22 20.00
C ALA A 91 35.27 21.97 20.64
N ALA A 92 35.57 22.88 21.56
CA ALA A 92 34.59 23.63 22.34
C ALA A 92 34.98 25.10 22.48
N ILE A 93 33.99 25.99 22.46
CA ILE A 93 34.16 27.40 22.80
C ILE A 93 33.72 27.57 24.26
N ILE A 94 34.60 28.11 25.10
CA ILE A 94 34.35 28.31 26.53
C ILE A 94 33.92 29.75 26.76
N ARG A 95 32.78 29.94 27.43
CA ARG A 95 32.29 31.26 27.82
C ARG A 95 32.20 31.40 29.33
N ASN A 96 32.48 32.61 29.81
CA ASN A 96 32.40 32.98 31.21
C ASN A 96 31.10 33.76 31.46
N GLU A 97 29.98 33.03 31.44
CA GLU A 97 28.62 33.56 31.61
C GLU A 97 27.98 32.93 32.87
N ASP A 98 26.95 33.57 33.41
CA ASP A 98 26.17 32.97 34.51
C ASP A 98 25.28 31.82 34.01
N ASP A 99 24.81 30.96 34.92
CA ASP A 99 24.02 29.76 34.56
C ASP A 99 22.69 30.13 33.85
N LEU A 100 22.14 31.32 34.12
CA LEU A 100 20.88 31.79 33.53
C LEU A 100 21.07 32.32 32.10
N ASP A 101 22.19 32.99 31.83
CA ASP A 101 22.59 33.46 30.51
C ASP A 101 22.92 32.30 29.58
N ALA A 102 23.59 31.28 30.11
CA ALA A 102 23.82 30.04 29.39
C ALA A 102 22.51 29.35 28.97
N GLU A 103 21.54 29.26 29.90
CA GLU A 103 20.23 28.66 29.63
C GLU A 103 19.41 29.52 28.64
N LEU A 104 19.43 30.85 28.79
CA LEU A 104 18.75 31.78 27.89
C LEU A 104 19.30 31.68 26.47
N TRP A 105 20.62 31.57 26.32
CA TRP A 105 21.28 31.41 25.03
C TRP A 105 20.93 30.07 24.36
N GLU A 106 20.89 28.97 25.11
CA GLU A 106 20.42 27.67 24.58
C GLU A 106 18.95 27.76 24.09
N ILE A 107 18.09 28.44 24.84
CA ILE A 107 16.69 28.64 24.48
C ILE A 107 16.58 29.49 23.22
N ASP A 108 17.29 30.62 23.13
CA ASP A 108 17.25 31.52 21.98
C ASP A 108 17.82 30.87 20.72
N GLU A 109 18.90 30.09 20.84
CA GLU A 109 19.44 29.29 19.73
C GLU A 109 18.39 28.29 19.23
N ASN A 110 17.68 27.61 20.14
CA ASN A 110 16.63 26.67 19.75
C ASN A 110 15.43 27.37 19.11
N LEU A 111 14.98 28.51 19.65
CA LEU A 111 13.85 29.29 19.11
C LEU A 111 14.11 29.85 17.71
N CYS A 112 15.37 30.11 17.37
CA CYS A 112 15.79 30.53 16.03
C CYS A 112 15.87 29.37 15.01
N ARG A 113 15.83 28.10 15.44
CA ARG A 113 15.89 26.94 14.54
C ARG A 113 14.52 26.64 13.92
N ALA A 114 14.50 26.36 12.62
CA ALA A 114 13.27 26.08 11.85
C ALA A 114 12.52 24.79 12.25
N GLU A 115 13.13 23.88 13.01
CA GLU A 115 12.61 22.52 13.26
C GLU A 115 11.93 22.34 14.62
N LEU A 116 11.43 23.40 15.25
CA LEU A 116 10.72 23.28 16.51
C LEU A 116 9.25 22.90 16.31
N THR A 117 8.79 21.90 17.06
CA THR A 117 7.37 21.56 17.11
C THR A 117 6.58 22.61 17.89
N PRO A 118 5.25 22.71 17.70
CA PRO A 118 4.41 23.59 18.50
C PRO A 118 4.55 23.38 20.02
N ALA A 119 4.62 22.14 20.49
CA ALA A 119 4.83 21.84 21.92
C ALA A 119 6.21 22.29 22.40
N ASP A 120 7.26 22.07 21.60
CA ASP A 120 8.62 22.51 21.92
C ASP A 120 8.71 24.03 22.01
N ARG A 121 8.08 24.77 21.08
CA ARG A 121 8.05 26.25 21.15
C ARG A 121 7.34 26.75 22.40
N ALA A 122 6.20 26.14 22.75
CA ALA A 122 5.47 26.52 23.96
C ALA A 122 6.33 26.34 25.22
N LEU A 123 7.03 25.20 25.34
CA LEU A 123 7.92 24.92 26.47
C LEU A 123 9.10 25.90 26.53
N PHE A 124 9.79 26.13 25.41
CA PHE A 124 10.96 27.00 25.35
C PHE A 124 10.60 28.47 25.60
N VAL A 125 9.52 28.98 25.00
CA VAL A 125 9.09 30.37 25.21
C VAL A 125 8.64 30.60 26.65
N PHE A 126 7.94 29.64 27.27
CA PHE A 126 7.57 29.74 28.67
C PHE A 126 8.78 29.72 29.60
N ARG A 127 9.74 28.81 29.38
CA ARG A 127 10.97 28.78 30.18
C ARG A 127 11.80 30.07 30.01
N ARG A 128 11.85 30.62 28.79
CA ARG A 128 12.45 31.93 28.52
C ARG A 128 11.79 33.03 29.35
N LYS A 129 10.46 33.01 29.47
CA LYS A 129 9.68 33.97 30.26
C LYS A 129 10.03 33.89 31.74
N GLU A 130 10.18 32.70 32.30
CA GLU A 130 10.62 32.52 33.69
C GLU A 130 12.00 33.15 33.93
N ILE A 131 12.99 32.83 33.09
CA ILE A 131 14.35 33.38 33.21
C ILE A 131 14.33 34.90 33.05
N TYR A 132 13.55 35.42 32.10
CA TYR A 132 13.41 36.86 31.89
C TYR A 132 12.86 37.57 33.12
N LEU A 133 11.85 37.00 33.79
CA LEU A 133 11.27 37.56 35.01
C LEU A 133 12.22 37.45 36.21
N MET A 134 13.09 36.44 36.25
CA MET A 134 14.15 36.34 37.27
C MET A 134 15.21 37.44 37.10
N LYS A 135 15.58 37.78 35.85
CA LYS A 135 16.57 38.82 35.55
C LYS A 135 16.00 40.25 35.57
N HIS A 136 14.72 40.40 35.24
CA HIS A 136 14.00 41.67 35.14
C HIS A 136 12.69 41.66 35.95
N PRO A 137 12.75 41.49 37.29
CA PRO A 137 11.56 41.40 38.13
C PRO A 137 10.64 42.63 38.03
N GLU A 138 11.18 43.80 37.71
CA GLU A 138 10.46 45.06 37.45
C GLU A 138 9.48 44.99 36.27
N THR A 139 9.58 43.96 35.43
CA THR A 139 8.68 43.72 34.27
C THR A 139 7.52 42.76 34.59
N GLY A 140 7.49 42.18 35.80
CA GLY A 140 6.56 41.10 36.20
C GLY A 140 5.15 41.52 36.57
N HIS A 141 4.85 42.81 36.67
CA HIS A 141 3.52 43.31 37.04
C HIS A 141 3.03 44.33 36.02
N GLY A 142 1.91 44.03 35.36
CA GLY A 142 1.11 44.98 34.59
C GLY A 142 0.37 45.98 35.50
N GLY A 143 1.09 46.61 36.43
CA GLY A 143 0.58 47.72 37.22
C GLY A 143 0.48 48.98 36.36
N GLU A 144 -0.64 49.67 36.46
CA GLU A 144 -1.02 50.89 35.74
C GLU A 144 0.17 51.85 35.51
N ARG A 145 0.75 51.83 34.31
CA ARG A 145 1.54 52.97 33.83
C ARG A 145 0.57 53.93 33.16
N ALA A 146 0.09 54.90 33.93
CA ALA A 146 -0.61 56.08 33.42
C ALA A 146 0.16 56.64 32.22
N SER A 147 -0.54 56.99 31.13
CA SER A 147 0.08 57.41 29.87
C SER A 147 1.06 58.56 30.08
N ARG A 148 2.36 58.28 29.99
CA ARG A 148 3.39 59.32 29.95
C ARG A 148 3.69 59.69 28.50
N GLN A 149 3.85 60.99 28.27
CA GLN A 149 4.23 61.58 26.98
C GLN A 149 5.52 60.95 26.44
N VAL A 150 5.57 60.79 25.12
CA VAL A 150 6.57 60.10 24.28
C VAL A 150 7.99 60.74 24.34
N GLY A 151 8.24 61.71 25.22
CA GLY A 151 9.46 62.53 25.24
C GLY A 151 10.57 62.12 26.20
N ASP A 152 10.37 61.13 27.08
CA ASP A 152 11.25 60.91 28.25
C ASP A 152 11.70 59.44 28.42
N LEU A 153 11.99 58.76 27.31
CA LEU A 153 12.62 57.43 27.36
C LEU A 153 14.11 57.59 27.67
N LYS A 154 14.50 57.31 28.92
CA LYS A 154 15.89 56.96 29.22
C LYS A 154 16.27 55.74 28.38
N VAL A 155 17.46 55.76 27.78
CA VAL A 155 17.99 54.72 26.88
C VAL A 155 18.13 53.33 27.56
N ASP A 156 18.00 53.25 28.89
CA ASP A 156 18.29 52.07 29.71
C ASP A 156 17.06 51.41 30.40
N GLU A 157 15.81 51.71 30.00
CA GLU A 157 14.67 50.98 30.57
C GLU A 157 14.47 49.58 29.95
N PRO A 158 14.31 48.51 30.76
CA PRO A 158 14.14 47.15 30.26
C PRO A 158 12.83 47.00 29.49
N LYS A 159 12.91 46.39 28.29
CA LYS A 159 11.77 46.16 27.40
C LYS A 159 10.76 45.19 28.05
N ARG A 160 9.53 45.11 27.52
CA ARG A 160 8.60 44.02 27.87
C ARG A 160 9.10 42.67 27.33
N PHE A 161 8.82 41.58 28.03
CA PHE A 161 9.25 40.22 27.64
C PHE A 161 8.99 39.89 26.16
N THR A 162 7.79 40.18 25.65
CA THR A 162 7.41 39.86 24.26
C THR A 162 8.27 40.63 23.25
N ALA A 163 8.58 41.89 23.53
CA ALA A 163 9.40 42.73 22.67
C ALA A 163 10.88 42.30 22.70
N ALA A 164 11.43 42.02 23.89
CA ALA A 164 12.80 41.52 24.04
C ALA A 164 13.00 40.16 23.38
N THR A 165 12.01 39.25 23.51
CA THR A 165 12.05 37.93 22.87
C THR A 165 11.89 38.02 21.36
N ALA A 166 11.04 38.92 20.85
CA ALA A 166 10.84 39.12 19.42
C ALA A 166 12.11 39.62 18.73
N GLU A 167 12.81 40.56 19.37
CA GLU A 167 14.09 41.08 18.89
C GLU A 167 15.19 40.01 18.91
N ALA A 168 15.27 39.20 19.98
CA ALA A 168 16.28 38.15 20.10
C ALA A 168 16.06 36.96 19.15
N THR A 169 14.80 36.60 18.87
CA THR A 169 14.46 35.39 18.10
C THR A 169 14.01 35.66 16.66
N GLY A 170 13.78 36.92 16.30
CA GLY A 170 13.22 37.33 14.99
C GLY A 170 11.74 36.95 14.79
N GLN A 171 11.06 36.44 15.82
CA GLN A 171 9.64 36.06 15.75
C GLN A 171 8.72 37.26 16.05
N SER A 172 7.47 37.21 15.58
CA SER A 172 6.49 38.26 15.91
C SER A 172 6.09 38.20 17.39
N GLU A 173 5.88 39.37 18.02
CA GLU A 173 5.39 39.45 19.41
C GLU A 173 4.11 38.64 19.63
N ARG A 174 3.22 38.59 18.63
CA ARG A 174 1.97 37.82 18.69
C ARG A 174 2.21 36.31 18.72
N ALA A 175 3.26 35.81 18.05
CA ALA A 175 3.63 34.41 18.09
C ALA A 175 4.20 34.02 19.46
N ILE A 176 5.09 34.86 19.98
CA ILE A 176 5.69 34.68 21.31
C ILE A 176 4.62 34.72 22.40
N GLN A 177 3.70 35.68 22.35
CA GLN A 177 2.58 35.75 23.29
C GLN A 177 1.75 34.46 23.29
N ARG A 178 1.45 33.93 22.10
CA ARG A 178 0.66 32.69 21.96
C ARG A 178 1.40 31.48 22.53
N ASP A 179 2.68 31.32 22.22
CA ASP A 179 3.47 30.18 22.67
C ASP A 179 3.80 30.28 24.16
N ALA A 180 4.02 31.49 24.70
CA ALA A 180 4.11 31.75 26.14
C ALA A 180 2.82 31.36 26.88
N GLU A 181 1.65 31.77 26.38
CA GLU A 181 0.36 31.39 26.95
C GLU A 181 0.12 29.88 26.92
N ARG A 182 0.58 29.19 25.87
CA ARG A 182 0.47 27.72 25.76
C ARG A 182 1.37 27.04 26.78
N GLY A 183 2.63 27.47 26.92
CA GLY A 183 3.54 26.86 27.90
C GLY A 183 3.18 27.17 29.34
N GLU A 184 2.51 28.30 29.60
CA GLU A 184 2.04 28.68 30.94
C GLU A 184 0.80 27.90 31.39
N LYS A 185 -0.14 27.64 30.46
CA LYS A 185 -1.44 27.04 30.79
C LYS A 185 -1.53 25.54 30.52
N ILE A 186 -0.56 24.96 29.81
CA ILE A 186 -0.53 23.53 29.52
C ILE A 186 0.57 22.91 30.36
N SER A 187 0.21 21.87 31.11
CA SER A 187 1.14 21.10 31.91
C SER A 187 2.31 20.57 31.06
N GLU A 188 3.52 20.64 31.61
CA GLU A 188 4.73 20.16 30.96
C GLU A 188 4.60 18.69 30.53
N LYS A 189 3.93 17.87 31.36
CA LYS A 189 3.70 16.46 31.07
C LYS A 189 2.83 16.25 29.82
N ALA A 190 1.75 17.02 29.65
CA ALA A 190 0.92 16.95 28.44
C ALA A 190 1.69 17.41 27.19
N LEU A 191 2.50 18.48 27.29
CA LEU A 191 3.37 18.93 26.20
C LEU A 191 4.39 17.86 25.79
N ARG A 192 5.05 17.23 26.78
CA ARG A 192 6.00 16.14 26.54
C ARG A 192 5.34 14.91 25.92
N MET A 193 4.09 14.58 26.30
CA MET A 193 3.34 13.47 25.71
C MET A 193 3.00 13.71 24.23
N LEU A 194 2.65 14.94 23.86
CA LEU A 194 2.33 15.28 22.48
C LEU A 194 3.55 15.33 21.57
N ARG A 195 4.74 15.61 22.12
CA ARG A 195 5.98 15.79 21.37
C ARG A 195 6.26 14.61 20.43
N GLY A 196 6.50 14.91 19.15
CA GLY A 196 6.82 13.90 18.13
C GLY A 196 5.63 13.05 17.68
N THR A 197 4.43 13.34 18.17
CA THR A 197 3.19 12.69 17.72
C THR A 197 2.48 13.53 16.66
N ARG A 198 1.55 12.90 15.91
CA ARG A 198 0.70 13.61 14.94
C ARG A 198 -0.24 14.66 15.56
N HIS A 199 -0.37 14.63 16.89
CA HIS A 199 -1.18 15.55 17.68
C HIS A 199 -0.40 16.77 18.17
N ASP A 200 0.91 16.87 17.89
CA ASP A 200 1.74 18.04 18.15
C ASP A 200 1.42 19.19 17.17
N LYS A 201 0.21 19.76 17.33
CA LYS A 201 -0.35 20.79 16.46
C LYS A 201 -0.92 21.92 17.29
N GLY A 202 -0.86 23.13 16.75
CA GLY A 202 -1.37 24.33 17.41
C GLY A 202 -2.84 24.19 17.86
N THR A 203 -3.70 23.56 17.06
CA THR A 203 -5.11 23.36 17.39
C THR A 203 -5.33 22.48 18.62
N VAL A 204 -4.50 21.44 18.81
CA VAL A 204 -4.57 20.55 19.98
C VAL A 204 -4.08 21.30 21.23
N LEU A 205 -2.98 22.04 21.10
CA LEU A 205 -2.47 22.88 22.19
C LEU A 205 -3.47 23.97 22.59
N ASP A 206 -4.13 24.61 21.62
CA ASP A 206 -5.15 25.62 21.89
C ASP A 206 -6.36 25.04 22.60
N ARG A 207 -6.71 23.77 22.34
CA ARG A 207 -7.73 23.04 23.10
C ARG A 207 -7.26 22.72 24.52
N LEU A 208 -6.05 22.19 24.69
CA LEU A 208 -5.48 21.88 26.00
C LEU A 208 -5.42 23.11 26.92
N LYS A 209 -5.12 24.29 26.36
CA LYS A 209 -5.10 25.58 27.07
C LYS A 209 -6.44 25.93 27.75
N THR A 210 -7.54 25.36 27.28
CA THR A 210 -8.89 25.60 27.82
C THR A 210 -9.32 24.59 28.90
N LEU A 211 -8.52 23.55 29.11
CA LEU A 211 -8.80 22.47 30.07
C LEU A 211 -8.03 22.69 31.37
N ARG A 212 -8.54 22.14 32.47
CA ARG A 212 -7.81 22.10 33.74
C ARG A 212 -6.63 21.12 33.64
N ASP A 213 -5.59 21.34 34.43
CA ASP A 213 -4.35 20.52 34.38
C ASP A 213 -4.62 19.01 34.47
N GLU A 214 -5.51 18.59 35.35
CA GLU A 214 -5.91 17.18 35.53
C GLU A 214 -6.60 16.59 34.29
N GLU A 215 -7.28 17.42 33.49
CA GLU A 215 -8.03 17.00 32.29
C GLU A 215 -7.14 16.94 31.05
N GLN A 216 -6.03 17.67 31.04
CA GLN A 216 -5.12 17.75 29.89
C GLN A 216 -4.48 16.40 29.58
N GLU A 217 -3.95 15.71 30.59
CA GLU A 217 -3.36 14.38 30.39
C GLU A 217 -4.38 13.35 29.92
N VAL A 218 -5.59 13.39 30.50
CA VAL A 218 -6.70 12.49 30.13
C VAL A 218 -7.07 12.71 28.66
N TYR A 219 -7.15 13.97 28.23
CA TYR A 219 -7.42 14.31 26.83
C TYR A 219 -6.34 13.79 25.89
N VAL A 220 -5.04 13.96 26.21
CA VAL A 220 -3.96 13.44 25.37
C VAL A 220 -3.99 11.91 25.29
N ARG A 221 -4.26 11.21 26.40
CA ARG A 221 -4.42 9.74 26.39
C ARG A 221 -5.60 9.30 25.53
N ALA A 222 -6.74 9.98 25.63
CA ALA A 222 -7.91 9.68 24.81
C ALA A 222 -7.63 9.85 23.30
N LEU A 223 -6.83 10.84 22.90
CA LEU A 223 -6.38 10.99 21.51
C LEU A 223 -5.58 9.78 21.03
N PHE A 224 -4.67 9.25 21.86
CA PHE A 224 -3.89 8.07 21.51
C PHE A 224 -4.73 6.79 21.45
N GLU A 225 -5.69 6.62 22.36
CA GLU A 225 -6.59 5.47 22.32
C GLU A 225 -7.53 5.52 21.10
N ALA A 226 -8.01 6.71 20.71
CA ALA A 226 -8.78 6.88 19.47
C ALA A 226 -7.96 6.55 18.21
N ASP A 227 -6.67 6.84 18.20
CA ASP A 227 -5.77 6.48 17.10
C ASP A 227 -5.60 4.96 16.99
N LYS A 228 -5.32 4.28 18.12
CA LYS A 228 -5.20 2.82 18.18
C LYS A 228 -6.48 2.12 17.74
N ALA A 229 -7.65 2.60 18.17
CA ALA A 229 -8.93 2.03 17.80
C ALA A 229 -9.16 2.09 16.28
N LYS A 230 -8.86 3.24 15.64
CA LYS A 230 -8.96 3.39 14.19
C LYS A 230 -7.98 2.49 13.43
N GLU A 231 -6.77 2.31 13.95
CA GLU A 231 -5.78 1.42 13.35
C GLU A 231 -6.22 -0.05 13.43
N ALA A 232 -6.81 -0.46 14.57
CA ALA A 232 -7.37 -1.79 14.75
C ALA A 232 -8.55 -2.06 13.80
N GLU A 233 -9.50 -1.13 13.70
CA GLU A 233 -10.64 -1.21 12.77
C GLU A 233 -10.16 -1.29 11.31
N ALA A 234 -9.20 -0.45 10.92
CA ALA A 234 -8.61 -0.50 9.58
C ALA A 234 -7.82 -1.78 9.31
N HIS A 235 -7.23 -2.41 10.33
CA HIS A 235 -6.59 -3.71 10.22
C HIS A 235 -7.62 -4.82 10.00
N GLU A 236 -8.71 -4.83 10.77
CA GLU A 236 -9.82 -5.78 10.65
C GLU A 236 -10.47 -5.72 9.27
N ILE A 237 -10.84 -4.52 8.79
CA ILE A 237 -11.41 -4.34 7.45
C ILE A 237 -10.48 -4.84 6.34
N ARG A 238 -9.17 -4.63 6.47
CA ARG A 238 -8.18 -5.13 5.50
C ARG A 238 -8.09 -6.65 5.53
N SER A 239 -8.10 -7.24 6.73
CA SER A 239 -8.09 -8.69 6.93
C SER A 239 -9.31 -9.34 6.27
N ASP A 240 -10.51 -8.80 6.51
CA ASP A 240 -11.76 -9.31 5.95
C ASP A 240 -11.78 -9.24 4.42
N LYS A 241 -11.38 -8.09 3.85
CA LYS A 241 -11.26 -7.94 2.40
C LYS A 241 -10.28 -8.95 1.79
N MET A 242 -9.16 -9.22 2.46
CA MET A 242 -8.20 -10.23 2.01
C MET A 242 -8.79 -11.65 2.10
N ALA A 243 -9.51 -11.97 3.19
CA ALA A 243 -10.17 -13.25 3.37
C ALA A 243 -11.24 -13.51 2.29
N THR A 244 -12.09 -12.53 2.00
CA THR A 244 -13.09 -12.63 0.92
C THR A 244 -12.42 -12.80 -0.45
N LYS A 245 -11.40 -12.00 -0.76
CA LYS A 245 -10.67 -12.11 -2.02
C LYS A 245 -10.00 -13.48 -2.18
N ARG A 246 -9.46 -14.04 -1.09
CA ARG A 246 -8.91 -15.39 -1.06
C ARG A 246 -10.00 -16.43 -1.32
N ALA A 247 -11.11 -16.38 -0.61
CA ALA A 247 -12.21 -17.34 -0.76
C ALA A 247 -12.76 -17.36 -2.20
N VAL A 248 -13.01 -16.19 -2.79
CA VAL A 248 -13.44 -16.06 -4.19
C VAL A 248 -12.41 -16.68 -5.14
N ARG A 249 -11.12 -16.43 -4.91
CA ARG A 249 -10.06 -16.98 -5.76
C ARG A 249 -9.92 -18.49 -5.64
N ILE A 250 -10.03 -19.04 -4.43
CA ILE A 250 -10.04 -20.49 -4.21
C ILE A 250 -11.21 -21.12 -4.97
N GLY A 251 -12.41 -20.52 -4.88
CA GLY A 251 -13.58 -20.98 -5.63
C GLY A 251 -13.36 -20.99 -7.14
N ILE A 252 -12.79 -19.92 -7.71
CA ILE A 252 -12.45 -19.85 -9.15
C ILE A 252 -11.46 -20.94 -9.54
N ILE A 253 -10.40 -21.12 -8.75
CA ILE A 253 -9.36 -22.11 -9.02
C ILE A 253 -9.90 -23.54 -8.98
N ASN A 254 -10.73 -23.86 -7.99
CA ASN A 254 -11.38 -25.17 -7.87
C ASN A 254 -12.32 -25.41 -9.07
N ALA A 255 -13.13 -24.41 -9.45
CA ALA A 255 -13.97 -24.51 -10.63
C ALA A 255 -13.13 -24.78 -11.90
N ILE A 256 -12.02 -24.07 -12.12
CA ILE A 256 -11.12 -24.35 -13.26
C ILE A 256 -10.60 -25.79 -13.21
N ALA A 257 -10.16 -26.25 -12.04
CA ALA A 257 -9.60 -27.57 -11.84
C ALA A 257 -10.61 -28.71 -12.13
N ASP A 258 -11.88 -28.53 -11.76
CA ASP A 258 -12.95 -29.51 -12.00
C ASP A 258 -13.28 -29.68 -13.48
N HIS A 259 -12.98 -28.68 -14.31
CA HIS A 259 -13.16 -28.73 -15.76
C HIS A 259 -11.89 -29.10 -16.53
N GLY A 260 -10.79 -29.43 -15.83
CA GLY A 260 -9.59 -29.97 -16.44
C GLY A 260 -9.83 -31.34 -17.08
N LYS A 261 -9.05 -31.68 -18.11
CA LYS A 261 -9.18 -32.98 -18.79
C LYS A 261 -8.51 -34.07 -17.95
N ARG A 262 -9.28 -35.08 -17.56
CA ARG A 262 -8.81 -36.29 -16.87
C ARG A 262 -9.23 -37.50 -17.70
N VAL A 263 -8.28 -38.07 -18.44
CA VAL A 263 -8.49 -39.28 -19.24
C VAL A 263 -7.64 -40.37 -18.61
N ALA A 264 -8.25 -41.51 -18.27
CA ALA A 264 -7.53 -42.62 -17.65
C ALA A 264 -6.35 -43.06 -18.54
N GLY A 265 -5.17 -43.22 -17.93
CA GLY A 265 -3.92 -43.58 -18.63
C GLY A 265 -3.20 -42.41 -19.34
N GLU A 266 -3.77 -41.21 -19.41
CA GLU A 266 -3.09 -40.02 -19.93
C GLU A 266 -2.74 -39.01 -18.82
N MET A 267 -1.70 -38.19 -19.03
CA MET A 267 -1.39 -37.08 -18.13
C MET A 267 -2.57 -36.09 -18.13
N PRO A 268 -3.14 -35.76 -16.95
CA PRO A 268 -4.21 -34.77 -16.85
C PRO A 268 -3.78 -33.41 -17.41
N ARG A 269 -4.75 -32.57 -17.82
CA ARG A 269 -4.47 -31.22 -18.32
C ARG A 269 -5.29 -30.16 -17.60
N ALA A 270 -4.60 -29.16 -17.06
CA ALA A 270 -5.19 -28.02 -16.35
C ALA A 270 -6.21 -28.41 -15.26
N ALA A 271 -5.96 -29.52 -14.56
CA ALA A 271 -6.90 -30.15 -13.65
C ALA A 271 -6.55 -30.00 -12.17
N TYR A 272 -5.37 -29.47 -11.85
CA TYR A 272 -4.87 -29.38 -10.47
C TYR A 272 -4.28 -28.01 -10.14
N ALA A 273 -4.71 -27.47 -9.00
CA ALA A 273 -4.22 -26.20 -8.49
C ALA A 273 -2.99 -26.36 -7.59
N VAL A 274 -2.82 -27.55 -7.01
CA VAL A 274 -1.75 -27.88 -6.07
C VAL A 274 -1.02 -29.12 -6.59
N GLY A 275 0.29 -29.01 -6.74
CA GLY A 275 1.15 -30.12 -7.15
C GLY A 275 2.13 -30.54 -6.07
N TYR A 276 2.43 -31.83 -6.02
CA TYR A 276 3.48 -32.41 -5.19
C TYR A 276 4.28 -33.36 -6.09
N ALA A 277 5.61 -33.28 -6.09
CA ALA A 277 6.42 -34.06 -7.03
C ALA A 277 7.73 -34.53 -6.39
N ASP A 278 8.08 -35.79 -6.62
CA ASP A 278 9.39 -36.37 -6.27
C ASP A 278 10.05 -36.99 -7.52
N PRO A 279 10.62 -36.17 -8.42
CA PRO A 279 11.15 -36.66 -9.69
C PRO A 279 12.26 -37.72 -9.52
N PRO A 280 12.32 -38.75 -10.37
CA PRO A 280 13.34 -39.79 -10.31
C PRO A 280 14.65 -39.29 -10.94
N TRP A 281 15.36 -38.40 -10.23
CA TRP A 281 16.60 -37.78 -10.69
C TRP A 281 17.66 -38.81 -11.08
N GLU A 282 18.22 -38.68 -12.28
CA GLU A 282 19.40 -39.44 -12.68
C GLU A 282 20.58 -39.16 -11.74
N GLN A 283 21.29 -40.21 -11.31
CA GLN A 283 22.46 -40.09 -10.46
C GLN A 283 23.72 -40.24 -11.31
N GLU A 284 24.66 -39.30 -11.18
CA GLU A 284 25.99 -39.43 -11.75
C GLU A 284 26.79 -40.46 -10.93
N ALA A 285 27.23 -41.54 -11.58
CA ALA A 285 28.06 -42.56 -10.95
C ALA A 285 29.46 -42.03 -10.56
N TRP A 286 29.99 -42.47 -9.41
CA TRP A 286 31.29 -42.02 -8.87
C TRP A 286 32.51 -42.48 -9.69
N SER A 287 32.55 -43.73 -10.15
CA SER A 287 33.54 -44.22 -11.12
C SER A 287 33.12 -45.58 -11.68
N ASP A 288 33.55 -45.87 -12.91
CA ASP A 288 33.34 -47.16 -13.58
C ASP A 288 34.14 -48.31 -12.93
N GLU A 289 35.07 -48.03 -12.00
CA GLU A 289 36.04 -49.00 -11.46
C GLU A 289 35.71 -49.56 -10.07
N THR A 290 35.11 -48.79 -9.15
CA THR A 290 34.88 -49.27 -7.75
C THR A 290 33.45 -49.71 -7.47
N GLY A 291 32.50 -49.44 -8.38
CA GLY A 291 31.14 -49.97 -8.32
C GLY A 291 30.36 -49.65 -7.04
N GLN A 292 30.76 -48.64 -6.25
CA GLN A 292 30.02 -48.21 -5.06
C GLN A 292 28.90 -47.24 -5.42
N ASP A 293 28.03 -47.66 -6.33
CA ASP A 293 26.69 -47.09 -6.45
C ASP A 293 25.73 -48.27 -6.59
N LYS A 294 25.03 -48.60 -5.51
CA LYS A 294 23.75 -49.30 -5.65
C LYS A 294 22.86 -48.29 -6.36
N GLY A 295 22.79 -48.37 -7.70
CA GLY A 295 21.88 -47.56 -8.50
C GLY A 295 20.46 -47.59 -7.90
N LEU A 296 19.69 -46.55 -8.18
CA LEU A 296 18.27 -46.50 -7.79
C LEU A 296 17.59 -47.83 -8.16
N MET A 297 16.81 -48.40 -7.24
CA MET A 297 16.07 -49.65 -7.49
C MET A 297 14.92 -49.48 -8.51
N TYR A 298 14.85 -48.32 -9.17
CA TYR A 298 13.87 -47.93 -10.17
C TYR A 298 14.56 -47.14 -11.31
N PRO A 299 14.01 -47.13 -12.54
CA PRO A 299 14.61 -46.43 -13.67
C PRO A 299 14.71 -44.92 -13.41
N PRO A 300 15.89 -44.29 -13.52
CA PRO A 300 16.02 -42.83 -13.47
C PRO A 300 15.43 -42.19 -14.74
N MET A 301 15.05 -40.92 -14.64
CA MET A 301 14.61 -40.10 -15.78
C MET A 301 15.64 -38.99 -16.07
N PRO A 302 16.07 -38.82 -17.35
CA PRO A 302 16.94 -37.71 -17.75
C PRO A 302 16.31 -36.35 -17.45
N LEU A 303 17.13 -35.36 -17.10
CA LEU A 303 16.67 -34.02 -16.71
C LEU A 303 15.78 -33.36 -17.77
N ASP A 304 16.13 -33.51 -19.05
CA ASP A 304 15.36 -32.91 -20.15
C ASP A 304 13.98 -33.55 -20.32
N GLU A 305 13.85 -34.84 -20.03
CA GLU A 305 12.55 -35.52 -20.01
C GLU A 305 11.69 -35.04 -18.84
N ILE A 306 12.27 -34.86 -17.65
CA ILE A 306 11.58 -34.28 -16.49
C ILE A 306 11.08 -32.87 -16.82
N LYS A 307 11.93 -32.01 -17.42
CA LYS A 307 11.54 -30.66 -17.85
C LYS A 307 10.41 -30.68 -18.86
N ALA A 308 10.44 -31.59 -19.84
CA ALA A 308 9.45 -31.68 -20.89
C ALA A 308 8.09 -32.22 -20.43
N LEU A 309 8.05 -32.99 -19.33
CA LEU A 309 6.87 -33.72 -18.88
C LEU A 309 5.63 -32.84 -18.67
N CYS A 310 5.78 -31.73 -17.92
CA CYS A 310 4.67 -30.84 -17.57
C CYS A 310 4.79 -29.44 -18.23
N ALA A 311 5.62 -29.31 -19.27
CA ALA A 311 5.83 -28.04 -19.96
C ALA A 311 4.64 -27.65 -20.88
N GLY A 312 4.33 -26.37 -20.92
CA GLY A 312 3.32 -25.79 -21.81
C GLY A 312 1.93 -26.46 -21.68
N ASP A 313 1.31 -26.76 -22.82
CA ASP A 313 -0.06 -27.30 -22.90
C ASP A 313 -0.22 -28.73 -22.38
N LYS A 314 0.87 -29.39 -22.03
CA LYS A 314 0.88 -30.72 -21.38
C LYS A 314 0.75 -30.62 -19.86
N SER A 315 0.78 -29.41 -19.30
CA SER A 315 0.79 -29.21 -17.86
C SER A 315 -0.50 -29.72 -17.22
N PRO A 316 -0.43 -30.58 -16.19
CA PRO A 316 -1.61 -30.98 -15.42
C PRO A 316 -2.12 -29.87 -14.52
N PHE A 317 -1.33 -28.82 -14.32
CA PHE A 317 -1.65 -27.76 -13.40
C PHE A 317 -2.49 -26.65 -14.04
N THR A 318 -3.34 -25.98 -13.27
CA THR A 318 -4.15 -24.83 -13.68
C THR A 318 -3.28 -23.59 -13.93
N ARG A 319 -3.81 -22.58 -14.66
CA ARG A 319 -3.08 -21.33 -14.92
C ARG A 319 -2.53 -20.67 -13.64
N ASP A 320 -3.34 -20.66 -12.58
CA ASP A 320 -2.93 -20.23 -11.25
C ASP A 320 -2.74 -21.48 -10.39
N ALA A 321 -1.50 -21.80 -10.02
CA ALA A 321 -1.18 -23.03 -9.31
C ALA A 321 0.03 -22.85 -8.37
N ILE A 322 0.17 -23.76 -7.42
CA ILE A 322 1.34 -23.92 -6.57
C ILE A 322 1.89 -25.34 -6.70
N ILE A 323 3.20 -25.51 -6.64
CA ILE A 323 3.85 -26.82 -6.69
C ILE A 323 4.90 -26.96 -5.60
N PHE A 324 4.99 -28.16 -5.05
CA PHE A 324 5.95 -28.59 -4.06
C PHE A 324 6.83 -29.69 -4.68
N LEU A 325 8.09 -29.37 -5.00
CA LEU A 325 8.97 -30.23 -5.79
C LEU A 325 10.21 -30.63 -4.98
N TRP A 326 10.38 -31.92 -4.75
CA TRP A 326 11.53 -32.46 -4.02
C TRP A 326 12.81 -32.39 -4.83
N VAL A 327 13.89 -32.02 -4.15
CA VAL A 327 15.22 -31.98 -4.71
C VAL A 327 16.28 -32.32 -3.65
N THR A 328 17.33 -32.98 -4.07
CA THR A 328 18.55 -33.15 -3.26
C THR A 328 19.42 -31.90 -3.36
N THR A 329 20.26 -31.65 -2.35
CA THR A 329 21.10 -30.44 -2.29
C THR A 329 21.97 -30.22 -3.54
N ASN A 330 22.54 -31.29 -4.09
CA ASN A 330 23.37 -31.24 -5.31
C ASN A 330 22.58 -31.01 -6.60
N ARG A 331 21.25 -31.15 -6.59
CA ARG A 331 20.36 -30.98 -7.74
C ARG A 331 19.52 -29.71 -7.63
N LEU A 332 19.82 -28.82 -6.69
CA LEU A 332 18.99 -27.63 -6.41
C LEU A 332 18.74 -26.78 -7.68
N ASP A 333 19.76 -26.57 -8.50
CA ASP A 333 19.64 -25.81 -9.75
C ASP A 333 18.80 -26.55 -10.82
N ASP A 334 18.90 -27.88 -10.86
CA ASP A 334 18.05 -28.72 -11.72
C ASP A 334 16.58 -28.61 -11.30
N GLY A 335 16.29 -28.67 -10.00
CA GLY A 335 14.95 -28.48 -9.45
C GLY A 335 14.35 -27.10 -9.81
N ILE A 336 15.13 -26.02 -9.65
CA ILE A 336 14.71 -24.67 -10.04
C ILE A 336 14.49 -24.59 -11.56
N SER A 337 15.32 -25.25 -12.35
CA SER A 337 15.19 -25.31 -13.80
C SER A 337 13.93 -26.06 -14.24
N VAL A 338 13.56 -27.13 -13.55
CA VAL A 338 12.30 -27.86 -13.77
C VAL A 338 11.09 -26.99 -13.44
N LEU A 339 11.10 -26.28 -12.30
CA LEU A 339 10.03 -25.33 -11.96
C LEU A 339 9.81 -24.32 -13.09
N LYS A 340 10.88 -23.68 -13.58
CA LYS A 340 10.82 -22.72 -14.69
C LYS A 340 10.27 -23.36 -15.97
N ALA A 341 10.73 -24.55 -16.33
CA ALA A 341 10.26 -25.26 -17.52
C ALA A 341 8.75 -25.60 -17.45
N TRP A 342 8.26 -25.92 -16.26
CA TRP A 342 6.83 -26.17 -16.00
C TRP A 342 6.01 -24.88 -15.82
N GLY A 343 6.64 -23.70 -15.95
CA GLY A 343 6.01 -22.39 -15.88
C GLY A 343 5.81 -21.85 -14.46
N PHE A 344 6.49 -22.41 -13.46
CA PHE A 344 6.47 -21.93 -12.08
C PHE A 344 7.67 -21.04 -11.77
N GLU A 345 7.44 -19.98 -11.01
CA GLU A 345 8.49 -19.18 -10.40
C GLU A 345 8.85 -19.76 -9.03
N PHE A 346 10.14 -19.93 -8.76
CA PHE A 346 10.62 -20.36 -7.45
C PHE A 346 10.33 -19.28 -6.39
N VAL A 347 9.75 -19.67 -5.26
CA VAL A 347 9.40 -18.76 -4.15
C VAL A 347 10.31 -19.00 -2.95
N THR A 348 10.34 -20.22 -2.43
CA THR A 348 11.09 -20.60 -1.22
C THR A 348 11.19 -22.13 -1.13
N ALA A 349 11.77 -22.68 -0.06
CA ALA A 349 11.84 -24.12 0.18
C ALA A 349 11.62 -24.47 1.66
N ILE A 350 11.12 -25.69 1.91
CA ILE A 350 11.15 -26.32 3.22
C ILE A 350 12.27 -27.36 3.21
N THR A 351 13.12 -27.37 4.24
CA THR A 351 14.23 -28.30 4.35
C THR A 351 13.88 -29.44 5.28
N TRP A 352 14.01 -30.67 4.79
CA TRP A 352 13.99 -31.87 5.62
C TRP A 352 15.39 -32.14 6.17
N ASP A 353 15.56 -32.07 7.48
CA ASP A 353 16.69 -32.63 8.20
C ASP A 353 16.46 -34.12 8.48
N LYS A 354 17.26 -34.98 7.85
CA LYS A 354 17.18 -36.44 8.01
C LYS A 354 17.72 -36.94 9.35
N VAL A 355 18.26 -36.05 10.18
CA VAL A 355 18.92 -36.27 11.48
C VAL A 355 20.24 -37.04 11.36
N ASN A 356 20.22 -38.18 10.68
CA ASN A 356 21.38 -39.02 10.42
C ASN A 356 22.18 -38.50 9.23
N ILE A 357 23.51 -38.54 9.39
CA ILE A 357 24.46 -38.05 8.39
C ILE A 357 24.65 -39.11 7.29
N GLY A 358 24.16 -38.83 6.09
CA GLY A 358 24.32 -39.66 4.90
C GLY A 358 25.69 -39.52 4.24
N MET A 359 25.91 -40.28 3.16
CA MET A 359 27.06 -40.08 2.28
C MET A 359 26.93 -38.75 1.54
N GLY A 360 28.05 -38.14 1.19
CA GLY A 360 28.06 -36.92 0.39
C GLY A 360 29.47 -36.67 -0.14
N ARG A 361 29.59 -35.80 -1.15
CA ARG A 361 30.82 -35.61 -1.93
C ARG A 361 31.81 -34.68 -1.21
N TRP A 362 31.41 -33.42 -1.05
CA TRP A 362 32.21 -32.36 -0.42
C TRP A 362 31.83 -32.12 1.04
N VAL A 363 30.56 -32.36 1.35
CA VAL A 363 29.97 -32.38 2.69
C VAL A 363 29.20 -33.68 2.85
N ARG A 364 28.85 -34.03 4.08
CA ARG A 364 28.03 -35.21 4.32
C ARG A 364 26.55 -34.84 4.25
N ASP A 365 25.81 -35.47 3.35
CA ASP A 365 24.43 -35.07 3.08
C ASP A 365 23.51 -35.46 4.22
N ARG A 366 22.88 -34.47 4.84
CA ARG A 366 21.90 -34.64 5.93
C ARG A 366 20.53 -34.06 5.57
N THR A 367 20.45 -33.27 4.50
CA THR A 367 19.22 -32.58 4.12
C THR A 367 18.69 -33.00 2.76
N GLU A 368 17.38 -32.82 2.59
CA GLU A 368 16.69 -32.71 1.30
C GLU A 368 15.79 -31.48 1.33
N HIS A 369 15.43 -30.94 0.16
CA HIS A 369 14.66 -29.70 0.07
C HIS A 369 13.37 -29.94 -0.73
N LEU A 370 12.27 -29.38 -0.24
CA LEU A 370 11.00 -29.28 -0.95
C LEU A 370 10.85 -27.86 -1.44
N LEU A 371 11.11 -27.65 -2.73
CA LEU A 371 10.98 -26.34 -3.38
C LEU A 371 9.51 -25.98 -3.55
N ILE A 372 9.16 -24.73 -3.28
CA ILE A 372 7.83 -24.18 -3.47
C ILE A 372 7.87 -23.25 -4.69
N GLY A 373 7.14 -23.64 -5.74
CA GLY A 373 6.96 -22.86 -6.95
C GLY A 373 5.55 -22.30 -7.05
N LYS A 374 5.41 -21.06 -7.53
CA LYS A 374 4.11 -20.41 -7.77
C LYS A 374 3.96 -20.10 -9.26
N ARG A 375 2.76 -20.31 -9.79
CA ARG A 375 2.38 -19.92 -11.15
C ARG A 375 1.15 -19.03 -11.12
N GLY A 376 1.19 -17.98 -11.93
CA GLY A 376 0.08 -17.03 -12.05
C GLY A 376 -0.25 -16.31 -10.75
N ASP A 377 -1.52 -15.96 -10.56
CA ASP A 377 -2.02 -15.21 -9.40
C ASP A 377 -2.60 -16.13 -8.32
N PHE A 378 -1.94 -17.24 -8.00
CA PHE A 378 -2.35 -18.17 -6.95
C PHE A 378 -2.53 -17.45 -5.58
N PRO A 379 -3.59 -17.77 -4.79
CA PRO A 379 -3.88 -17.11 -3.52
C PRO A 379 -2.73 -17.25 -2.53
N GLY A 380 -2.41 -16.15 -1.84
CA GLY A 380 -1.44 -16.17 -0.75
C GLY A 380 -1.90 -17.05 0.41
N LEU A 381 -0.92 -17.55 1.18
CA LEU A 381 -1.18 -18.25 2.44
C LEU A 381 -1.75 -17.27 3.48
N ILE A 382 -2.56 -17.79 4.41
CA ILE A 382 -3.05 -17.00 5.55
C ILE A 382 -1.84 -16.69 6.44
N MET A 383 -1.65 -15.44 6.83
CA MET A 383 -0.53 -15.06 7.70
C MET A 383 -0.64 -15.81 9.04
N GLY A 384 0.46 -16.41 9.48
CA GLY A 384 0.53 -17.25 10.68
C GLY A 384 0.25 -18.73 10.44
N THR A 385 -0.19 -19.15 9.25
CA THR A 385 -0.39 -20.58 8.95
C THR A 385 0.81 -21.23 8.28
N GLN A 386 1.84 -20.48 7.92
CA GLN A 386 3.04 -20.97 7.24
C GLN A 386 3.75 -22.04 8.09
N PRO A 387 4.16 -23.18 7.50
CA PRO A 387 5.00 -24.15 8.22
C PRO A 387 6.40 -23.57 8.46
N GLU A 388 7.10 -24.12 9.45
CA GLU A 388 8.52 -23.82 9.66
C GLU A 388 9.34 -24.26 8.43
N SER A 389 10.40 -23.52 8.12
CA SER A 389 11.26 -23.81 6.96
C SER A 389 12.19 -25.00 7.17
N LEU A 390 12.21 -25.61 8.36
CA LEU A 390 13.01 -26.76 8.73
C LEU A 390 12.13 -27.79 9.45
N TYR A 391 12.19 -29.04 9.01
CA TYR A 391 11.53 -30.16 9.67
C TYR A 391 12.51 -31.30 9.85
N ALA A 392 12.58 -31.87 11.05
CA ALA A 392 13.53 -32.93 11.39
C ALA A 392 12.81 -34.27 11.62
N GLU A 393 13.14 -35.28 10.82
CA GLU A 393 12.64 -36.65 10.96
C GLU A 393 13.66 -37.63 10.40
N VAL A 394 13.87 -38.77 11.06
CA VAL A 394 14.81 -39.79 10.59
C VAL A 394 14.32 -40.41 9.28
N LYS A 395 15.21 -40.59 8.30
CA LYS A 395 14.89 -41.27 7.04
C LYS A 395 14.40 -42.70 7.29
N GLY A 396 13.19 -43.00 6.79
CA GLY A 396 12.61 -44.34 6.79
C GLY A 396 13.13 -45.24 5.66
N GLU A 397 12.52 -46.42 5.51
CA GLU A 397 12.88 -47.39 4.45
C GLU A 397 12.56 -46.88 3.03
N HIS A 398 13.21 -47.44 2.01
CA HIS A 398 12.92 -47.23 0.58
C HIS A 398 12.94 -45.78 0.07
N SER A 399 13.63 -44.89 0.80
CA SER A 399 13.70 -43.45 0.51
C SER A 399 12.33 -42.76 0.49
N ARG A 400 11.41 -43.21 1.36
CA ARG A 400 10.11 -42.58 1.60
C ARG A 400 10.31 -41.19 2.21
N LYS A 401 9.58 -40.20 1.68
CA LYS A 401 9.52 -38.85 2.22
C LYS A 401 8.57 -38.80 3.44
N PRO A 402 8.83 -37.96 4.46
CA PRO A 402 7.94 -37.83 5.61
C PRO A 402 6.52 -37.42 5.20
N VAL A 403 5.51 -38.07 5.79
CA VAL A 403 4.08 -37.75 5.54
C VAL A 403 3.75 -36.32 5.99
N TRP A 404 4.50 -35.79 6.96
CA TRP A 404 4.37 -34.42 7.47
C TRP A 404 4.30 -33.37 6.35
N PHE A 405 5.07 -33.51 5.27
CA PHE A 405 5.03 -32.57 4.15
C PHE A 405 3.69 -32.58 3.43
N ALA A 406 3.12 -33.76 3.19
CA ALA A 406 1.79 -33.88 2.61
C ALA A 406 0.72 -33.34 3.58
N GLU A 407 0.87 -33.56 4.89
CA GLU A 407 -0.03 -32.99 5.91
C GLU A 407 0.01 -31.46 5.93
N GLN A 408 1.19 -30.86 5.77
CA GLN A 408 1.29 -29.39 5.66
C GLN A 408 0.61 -28.88 4.40
N ILE A 409 0.80 -29.55 3.26
CA ILE A 409 0.15 -29.18 2.00
C ILE A 409 -1.38 -29.30 2.14
N ASP A 410 -1.86 -30.38 2.74
CA ASP A 410 -3.30 -30.59 2.96
C ASP A 410 -3.90 -29.57 3.93
N ARG A 411 -3.21 -29.27 5.04
CA ARG A 411 -3.61 -28.23 6.00
C ARG A 411 -3.68 -26.84 5.37
N LEU A 412 -2.77 -26.51 4.46
CA LEU A 412 -2.76 -25.21 3.78
C LEU A 412 -3.86 -25.11 2.70
N PHE A 413 -4.21 -26.24 2.08
CA PHE A 413 -5.15 -26.32 0.96
C PHE A 413 -6.18 -27.45 1.14
N PRO A 414 -6.98 -27.44 2.22
CA PRO A 414 -7.82 -28.59 2.59
C PRO A 414 -8.93 -28.87 1.58
N GLU A 415 -9.37 -27.87 0.83
CA GLU A 415 -10.49 -27.96 -0.12
C GLU A 415 -10.04 -28.06 -1.58
N MET A 416 -8.72 -28.12 -1.85
CA MET A 416 -8.19 -28.18 -3.21
C MET A 416 -7.76 -29.60 -3.57
N ARG A 417 -8.08 -30.00 -4.80
CA ARG A 417 -7.52 -31.21 -5.42
C ARG A 417 -6.02 -31.06 -5.66
N LYS A 418 -5.29 -32.14 -5.39
CA LYS A 418 -3.83 -32.19 -5.41
C LYS A 418 -3.39 -33.32 -6.33
N LEU A 419 -2.33 -33.09 -7.10
CA LEU A 419 -1.69 -34.14 -7.90
C LEU A 419 -0.32 -34.44 -7.33
N GLU A 420 -0.10 -35.71 -6.97
CA GLU A 420 1.24 -36.22 -6.70
C GLU A 420 1.82 -36.88 -7.97
N LEU A 421 2.93 -36.32 -8.45
CA LEU A 421 3.71 -36.83 -9.57
C LEU A 421 4.84 -37.73 -9.08
N PHE A 422 5.06 -38.84 -9.80
CA PHE A 422 6.05 -39.87 -9.53
C PHE A 422 5.78 -40.66 -8.24
N GLN A 423 4.50 -40.83 -7.91
CA GLN A 423 4.11 -41.58 -6.72
C GLN A 423 4.46 -43.07 -6.88
N ARG A 424 4.88 -43.68 -5.76
CA ARG A 424 5.16 -45.12 -5.64
C ARG A 424 4.21 -45.74 -4.62
N LYS A 425 3.54 -46.85 -4.95
CA LYS A 425 2.49 -47.47 -4.11
C LYS A 425 2.96 -47.77 -2.68
N GLU A 426 4.20 -48.21 -2.52
CA GLU A 426 4.83 -48.57 -1.25
C GLU A 426 5.12 -47.34 -0.36
N SER A 427 4.97 -46.13 -0.89
CA SER A 427 5.15 -44.88 -0.15
C SER A 427 3.92 -44.45 0.66
N LEU A 428 2.77 -45.11 0.48
CA LEU A 428 1.54 -44.87 1.22
C LEU A 428 1.43 -45.86 2.39
N ALA A 429 1.03 -45.36 3.57
CA ALA A 429 0.67 -46.19 4.71
C ALA A 429 -0.84 -46.11 4.97
N GLU A 430 -1.37 -47.05 5.75
CA GLU A 430 -2.74 -46.97 6.24
C GLU A 430 -2.91 -45.68 7.07
N GLY A 431 -3.95 -44.89 6.75
CA GLY A 431 -4.21 -43.59 7.39
C GLY A 431 -3.37 -42.41 6.84
N ASP A 432 -2.64 -42.58 5.73
CA ASP A 432 -1.90 -41.48 5.08
C ASP A 432 -2.88 -40.40 4.59
N ILE A 433 -2.59 -39.13 4.88
CA ILE A 433 -3.46 -37.98 4.54
C ILE A 433 -3.75 -37.89 3.05
N ARG A 434 -2.85 -38.43 2.22
CA ARG A 434 -3.01 -38.48 0.76
C ARG A 434 -4.11 -39.45 0.31
N LEU A 435 -4.70 -40.23 1.22
CA LEU A 435 -5.82 -41.12 0.92
C LEU A 435 -7.19 -40.50 1.23
N ASN A 436 -7.26 -39.18 1.49
CA ASN A 436 -8.48 -38.48 1.86
C ASN A 436 -9.47 -38.20 0.70
N GLY A 437 -9.18 -38.67 -0.52
CA GLY A 437 -10.02 -38.48 -1.71
C GLY A 437 -9.81 -37.16 -2.48
N LEU A 438 -8.91 -36.28 -2.02
CA LEU A 438 -8.53 -35.04 -2.72
C LEU A 438 -7.16 -35.10 -3.37
N TRP A 439 -6.42 -36.19 -3.20
CA TRP A 439 -5.15 -36.43 -3.87
C TRP A 439 -5.32 -37.47 -4.97
N ASP A 440 -4.84 -37.12 -6.15
CA ASP A 440 -4.72 -38.01 -7.29
C ASP A 440 -3.23 -38.33 -7.52
N PHE A 441 -2.93 -39.53 -8.02
CA PHE A 441 -1.58 -40.04 -8.16
C PHE A 441 -1.24 -40.31 -9.63
N TRP A 442 -0.02 -39.96 -10.03
CA TRP A 442 0.51 -40.28 -11.35
C TRP A 442 1.93 -40.85 -11.23
N GLY A 443 2.20 -42.05 -11.74
CA GLY A 443 3.50 -42.71 -11.67
C GLY A 443 3.50 -44.12 -12.28
N PHE A 444 4.69 -44.62 -12.63
CA PHE A 444 4.88 -45.93 -13.28
C PHE A 444 4.50 -47.13 -12.40
N GLU A 445 4.43 -46.94 -11.07
CA GLU A 445 4.10 -47.96 -10.06
C GLU A 445 2.81 -47.63 -9.27
N ALA A 446 2.06 -46.60 -9.70
CA ALA A 446 0.72 -46.35 -9.17
C ALA A 446 -0.20 -47.44 -9.74
N GLY A 447 -0.50 -48.48 -8.95
CA GLY A 447 -1.14 -49.71 -9.44
C GLY A 447 -2.45 -49.50 -10.22
N ASP A 448 -2.74 -50.45 -11.14
CA ASP A 448 -3.96 -50.47 -11.97
C ASP A 448 -5.24 -50.26 -11.15
N GLU A 449 -6.14 -49.45 -11.71
CA GLU A 449 -7.40 -49.00 -11.14
C GLU A 449 -8.25 -50.14 -10.55
N THR A 450 -8.53 -50.11 -9.25
CA THR A 450 -9.85 -50.54 -8.78
C THR A 450 -10.84 -49.45 -9.19
N ALA A 451 -11.53 -49.67 -10.30
CA ALA A 451 -12.67 -48.86 -10.71
C ALA A 451 -13.59 -48.62 -9.50
N PRO A 452 -13.94 -47.37 -9.17
CA PRO A 452 -14.90 -47.13 -8.13
C PRO A 452 -16.23 -47.76 -8.54
N SER A 453 -16.73 -48.65 -7.70
CA SER A 453 -18.07 -49.22 -7.78
C SER A 453 -19.07 -48.08 -7.88
N ALA A 454 -19.86 -48.12 -8.95
CA ALA A 454 -21.00 -47.25 -9.17
C ALA A 454 -22.08 -47.49 -8.10
N GLU A 455 -21.95 -46.83 -6.94
CA GLU A 455 -23.07 -46.56 -6.06
C GLU A 455 -23.05 -45.07 -5.66
N SER A 456 -23.97 -44.36 -6.30
CA SER A 456 -24.47 -43.00 -6.09
C SER A 456 -23.73 -42.10 -5.07
N SER A 457 -22.74 -41.37 -5.56
CA SER A 457 -22.75 -39.92 -5.27
C SER A 457 -23.83 -39.33 -6.19
N GLY A 458 -24.83 -38.68 -5.61
CA GLY A 458 -25.95 -38.16 -6.38
C GLY A 458 -25.43 -37.29 -7.53
N ASP A 459 -25.94 -37.54 -8.73
CA ASP A 459 -25.77 -36.60 -9.85
C ASP A 459 -25.99 -35.18 -9.30
N PRO A 460 -25.08 -34.21 -9.53
CA PRO A 460 -25.41 -32.82 -9.27
C PRO A 460 -26.71 -32.57 -10.03
N ALA A 461 -27.75 -32.15 -9.30
CA ALA A 461 -29.10 -32.03 -9.83
C ALA A 461 -29.03 -31.45 -11.24
N THR A 462 -29.37 -32.28 -12.24
CA THR A 462 -29.33 -31.86 -13.65
C THR A 462 -30.09 -30.56 -13.78
N ASP A 463 -29.38 -29.47 -14.09
CA ASP A 463 -29.99 -28.18 -14.34
C ASP A 463 -30.50 -28.16 -15.78
N PRO A 464 -31.81 -28.35 -16.01
CA PRO A 464 -32.35 -28.57 -17.35
C PRO A 464 -32.17 -27.33 -18.23
N LEU A 465 -32.11 -26.14 -17.63
CA LEU A 465 -31.91 -24.89 -18.34
C LEU A 465 -30.45 -24.74 -18.78
N ALA A 466 -29.50 -25.06 -17.90
CA ALA A 466 -28.09 -25.09 -18.28
C ALA A 466 -27.81 -26.11 -19.40
N ASP A 467 -28.45 -27.28 -19.33
CA ASP A 467 -28.41 -28.30 -20.39
C ASP A 467 -28.97 -27.76 -21.72
N ALA A 468 -30.15 -27.14 -21.69
CA ALA A 468 -30.78 -26.58 -22.88
C ALA A 468 -29.92 -25.48 -23.53
N LEU A 469 -29.32 -24.59 -22.73
CA LEU A 469 -28.47 -23.51 -23.22
C LEU A 469 -27.22 -24.04 -23.94
N VAL A 470 -26.62 -25.11 -23.43
CA VAL A 470 -25.44 -25.74 -24.06
C VAL A 470 -25.85 -26.52 -25.30
N ALA A 471 -26.90 -27.34 -25.22
CA ALA A 471 -27.37 -28.16 -26.33
C ALA A 471 -27.79 -27.33 -27.55
N THR A 472 -28.29 -26.11 -27.33
CA THR A 472 -28.77 -25.20 -28.38
C THR A 472 -27.70 -24.23 -28.87
N GLY A 473 -26.48 -24.31 -28.32
CA GLY A 473 -25.34 -23.48 -28.70
C GLY A 473 -25.42 -22.02 -28.19
N LEU A 474 -26.37 -21.71 -27.31
CA LEU A 474 -26.47 -20.39 -26.66
C LEU A 474 -25.39 -20.19 -25.58
N ALA A 475 -24.86 -21.30 -25.04
CA ALA A 475 -23.69 -21.34 -24.20
C ALA A 475 -22.67 -22.35 -24.74
N PRO A 476 -21.36 -22.06 -24.71
CA PRO A 476 -20.35 -22.96 -25.28
C PRO A 476 -20.12 -24.21 -24.41
N SER A 477 -20.35 -24.11 -23.10
CA SER A 477 -20.35 -25.22 -22.14
C SER A 477 -20.99 -24.78 -20.84
N LYS A 478 -21.43 -25.73 -20.00
CA LYS A 478 -21.93 -25.42 -18.65
C LYS A 478 -20.88 -24.68 -17.83
N TYR A 479 -19.60 -25.05 -17.99
CA TYR A 479 -18.49 -24.40 -17.31
C TYR A 479 -18.44 -22.88 -17.56
N ILE A 480 -18.41 -22.48 -18.83
CA ILE A 480 -18.35 -21.07 -19.21
C ILE A 480 -19.65 -20.36 -18.80
N LEU A 481 -20.78 -21.06 -18.89
CA LEU A 481 -22.07 -20.55 -18.42
C LEU A 481 -22.07 -20.26 -16.92
N HIS A 482 -21.50 -21.11 -16.08
CA HIS A 482 -21.39 -20.86 -14.63
C HIS A 482 -20.29 -19.84 -14.27
N LEU A 483 -19.21 -19.77 -15.05
CA LEU A 483 -18.10 -18.83 -14.81
C LEU A 483 -18.48 -17.38 -15.16
N ASP A 484 -18.85 -17.15 -16.41
CA ASP A 484 -19.10 -15.79 -16.92
C ASP A 484 -20.54 -15.35 -16.68
N ARG A 485 -21.46 -16.32 -16.57
CA ARG A 485 -22.90 -16.14 -16.38
C ARG A 485 -23.58 -15.29 -17.44
N GLY A 486 -22.88 -14.76 -18.42
CA GLY A 486 -23.45 -13.95 -19.50
C GLY A 486 -23.76 -14.79 -20.72
N LEU A 487 -24.97 -14.65 -21.25
CA LEU A 487 -25.26 -15.15 -22.61
C LEU A 487 -24.77 -14.12 -23.63
N THR A 488 -24.02 -14.58 -24.63
CA THR A 488 -23.42 -13.71 -25.63
C THR A 488 -24.38 -13.52 -26.80
N ASN A 489 -24.80 -12.29 -27.05
CA ASN A 489 -25.56 -11.95 -28.25
C ASN A 489 -24.65 -12.08 -29.49
N PRO A 490 -24.92 -13.01 -30.42
CA PRO A 490 -24.06 -13.24 -31.59
C PRO A 490 -24.17 -12.13 -32.64
N ALA A 491 -25.19 -11.28 -32.58
CA ALA A 491 -25.42 -10.21 -33.54
C ALA A 491 -24.23 -9.26 -33.64
N ALA A 492 -23.99 -8.75 -34.85
CA ALA A 492 -23.12 -7.61 -35.05
C ALA A 492 -23.82 -6.37 -34.49
N LEU A 493 -23.27 -5.80 -33.41
CA LEU A 493 -23.84 -4.63 -32.75
C LEU A 493 -23.21 -3.36 -33.30
N ASP A 494 -24.04 -2.36 -33.57
CA ASP A 494 -23.59 -1.05 -34.06
C ASP A 494 -22.72 -0.30 -33.03
N LEU A 495 -22.95 -0.58 -31.75
CA LEU A 495 -22.24 0.03 -30.63
C LEU A 495 -21.51 -1.04 -29.79
N PRO A 496 -20.25 -0.80 -29.37
CA PRO A 496 -19.44 -1.77 -28.62
C PRO A 496 -19.81 -1.84 -27.13
N SER A 497 -21.09 -1.75 -26.80
CA SER A 497 -21.61 -1.79 -25.42
C SER A 497 -21.62 -3.23 -24.89
N ARG A 498 -20.91 -3.49 -23.79
CA ARG A 498 -20.99 -4.80 -23.09
C ARG A 498 -22.39 -5.14 -22.63
N LEU A 499 -23.21 -4.15 -22.27
CA LEU A 499 -24.62 -4.37 -21.93
C LEU A 499 -25.41 -4.98 -23.09
N PHE A 500 -25.10 -4.61 -24.34
CA PHE A 500 -25.79 -5.15 -25.52
C PHE A 500 -25.17 -6.46 -26.00
N ARG A 501 -23.86 -6.63 -25.80
CA ARG A 501 -23.16 -7.88 -26.13
C ARG A 501 -23.53 -9.01 -25.18
N PHE A 502 -23.77 -8.70 -23.91
CA PHE A 502 -24.14 -9.68 -22.89
C PHE A 502 -25.39 -9.22 -22.13
N PRO A 503 -26.57 -9.20 -22.79
CA PRO A 503 -27.79 -8.60 -22.23
C PRO A 503 -28.50 -9.48 -21.19
N VAL A 504 -28.15 -10.76 -21.12
CA VAL A 504 -28.77 -11.75 -20.24
C VAL A 504 -27.72 -12.38 -19.33
N GLU A 505 -28.07 -12.56 -18.06
CA GLU A 505 -27.34 -13.32 -17.07
C GLU A 505 -28.07 -14.64 -16.75
N PHE A 506 -27.31 -15.72 -16.66
CA PHE A 506 -27.75 -17.01 -16.16
C PHE A 506 -27.52 -17.07 -14.66
N MET A 507 -28.58 -17.38 -13.92
CA MET A 507 -28.54 -17.70 -12.51
C MET A 507 -28.79 -19.19 -12.33
N ASP A 508 -27.83 -19.88 -11.71
CA ASP A 508 -27.99 -21.30 -11.36
C ASP A 508 -29.01 -21.51 -10.23
N ALA A 509 -29.42 -22.76 -10.05
CA ALA A 509 -30.43 -23.15 -9.08
C ALA A 509 -30.00 -22.91 -7.64
N GLU A 510 -28.70 -23.00 -7.31
CA GLU A 510 -28.18 -22.74 -5.96
C GLU A 510 -28.41 -21.27 -5.57
N ARG A 511 -28.18 -20.35 -6.49
CA ARG A 511 -28.40 -18.91 -6.29
C ARG A 511 -29.85 -18.48 -6.50
N GLY A 512 -30.56 -19.14 -7.41
CA GLY A 512 -31.95 -18.84 -7.79
C GLY A 512 -33.02 -19.37 -6.83
N GLY A 513 -32.63 -19.87 -5.65
CA GLY A 513 -33.55 -20.39 -4.63
C GLY A 513 -34.18 -21.74 -5.01
N GLY A 514 -33.42 -22.60 -5.69
CA GLY A 514 -33.83 -23.96 -6.07
C GLY A 514 -34.18 -24.15 -7.54
N GLN A 515 -34.19 -23.10 -8.36
CA GLN A 515 -34.41 -23.18 -9.82
C GLN A 515 -33.56 -22.15 -10.57
N SER A 516 -32.98 -22.57 -11.68
CA SER A 516 -32.18 -21.72 -12.56
C SER A 516 -33.04 -20.78 -13.38
N ARG A 517 -32.53 -19.58 -13.65
CA ARG A 517 -33.29 -18.49 -14.29
C ARG A 517 -32.41 -17.69 -15.24
N LEU A 518 -33.05 -16.98 -16.16
CA LEU A 518 -32.40 -16.02 -17.05
C LEU A 518 -32.86 -14.61 -16.69
N LEU A 519 -31.91 -13.75 -16.32
CA LEU A 519 -32.17 -12.38 -15.94
C LEU A 519 -31.64 -11.39 -16.98
N LEU A 520 -32.45 -10.40 -17.34
CA LEU A 520 -32.00 -9.26 -18.12
C LEU A 520 -31.07 -8.41 -17.25
N ARG A 521 -30.00 -7.87 -17.83
CA ARG A 521 -29.06 -6.99 -17.12
C ARG A 521 -29.47 -5.52 -17.08
N HIS A 522 -30.54 -5.16 -17.79
CA HIS A 522 -31.17 -3.84 -17.74
C HIS A 522 -32.64 -3.94 -18.22
N PRO A 523 -33.59 -3.18 -17.64
CA PRO A 523 -35.01 -3.33 -17.93
C PRO A 523 -35.41 -2.93 -19.35
N LEU A 524 -34.58 -2.15 -20.06
CA LEU A 524 -34.90 -1.62 -21.39
C LEU A 524 -34.20 -2.34 -22.55
N VAL A 525 -33.36 -3.35 -22.31
CA VAL A 525 -32.55 -3.98 -23.38
C VAL A 525 -33.38 -4.63 -24.49
N TRP A 526 -34.63 -5.00 -24.18
CA TRP A 526 -35.61 -5.47 -25.16
C TRP A 526 -36.03 -4.41 -26.20
N GLN A 527 -35.66 -3.14 -26.02
CA GLN A 527 -35.90 -2.07 -27.01
C GLN A 527 -34.82 -1.99 -28.08
N VAL A 528 -33.70 -2.73 -27.93
CA VAL A 528 -32.64 -2.80 -28.94
C VAL A 528 -32.94 -3.99 -29.84
N LEU A 529 -33.25 -3.73 -31.11
CA LEU A 529 -33.72 -4.74 -32.07
C LEU A 529 -32.84 -5.99 -32.09
N GLN A 530 -31.51 -5.81 -32.18
CA GLN A 530 -30.55 -6.92 -32.20
C GLN A 530 -30.52 -7.72 -30.89
N VAL A 531 -30.94 -7.13 -29.77
CA VAL A 531 -31.10 -7.84 -28.50
C VAL A 531 -32.47 -8.53 -28.45
N THR A 532 -33.53 -7.88 -28.92
CA THR A 532 -34.88 -8.47 -28.98
C THR A 532 -34.89 -9.78 -29.76
N ASP A 533 -34.22 -9.82 -30.92
CA ASP A 533 -34.09 -11.03 -31.73
C ASP A 533 -33.37 -12.15 -30.96
N PHE A 534 -32.33 -11.80 -30.19
CA PHE A 534 -31.60 -12.75 -29.35
C PHE A 534 -32.44 -13.26 -28.17
N LEU A 535 -33.24 -12.39 -27.54
CA LEU A 535 -34.17 -12.82 -26.47
C LEU A 535 -35.23 -13.79 -27.01
N ALA A 536 -35.74 -13.55 -28.22
CA ALA A 536 -36.67 -14.46 -28.88
C ALA A 536 -36.03 -15.81 -29.23
N ASP A 537 -34.77 -15.82 -29.71
CA ASP A 537 -34.01 -17.05 -29.97
C ASP A 537 -33.78 -17.86 -28.69
N ILE A 538 -33.47 -17.20 -27.56
CA ILE A 538 -33.35 -17.84 -26.25
C ILE A 538 -34.68 -18.52 -25.85
N GLU A 539 -35.79 -17.78 -25.91
CA GLU A 539 -37.11 -18.29 -25.51
C GLU A 539 -37.54 -19.46 -26.41
N GLN A 540 -37.30 -19.36 -27.72
CA GLN A 540 -37.60 -20.43 -28.68
C GLN A 540 -36.79 -21.71 -28.42
N LYS A 541 -35.50 -21.59 -28.10
CA LYS A 541 -34.57 -22.71 -27.92
C LYS A 541 -34.68 -23.39 -26.56
N THR A 542 -34.97 -22.61 -25.51
CA THR A 542 -34.94 -23.09 -24.12
C THR A 542 -36.33 -23.21 -23.48
N GLY A 543 -37.34 -22.58 -24.06
CA GLY A 543 -38.67 -22.44 -23.45
C GLY A 543 -38.69 -21.49 -22.25
N VAL A 544 -37.58 -20.83 -21.91
CA VAL A 544 -37.46 -19.91 -20.77
C VAL A 544 -37.27 -18.49 -21.29
N ARG A 545 -38.17 -17.60 -20.86
CA ARG A 545 -38.11 -16.18 -21.20
C ARG A 545 -37.25 -15.42 -20.18
N PRO A 546 -36.21 -14.68 -20.61
CA PRO A 546 -35.45 -13.83 -19.71
C PRO A 546 -36.30 -12.71 -19.09
N THR A 547 -36.17 -12.49 -17.78
CA THR A 547 -36.94 -11.49 -17.02
C THR A 547 -36.05 -10.43 -16.38
N TRP A 548 -36.56 -9.22 -16.17
CA TRP A 548 -35.85 -8.19 -15.41
C TRP A 548 -36.24 -8.26 -13.93
N GLU A 549 -35.24 -8.22 -13.05
CA GLU A 549 -35.42 -8.02 -11.62
C GLU A 549 -34.54 -6.84 -11.17
N PRO A 550 -35.06 -5.94 -10.32
CA PRO A 550 -34.32 -4.74 -9.92
C PRO A 550 -33.16 -5.03 -8.97
N LEU A 551 -33.25 -6.12 -8.20
CA LEU A 551 -32.28 -6.51 -7.19
C LEU A 551 -31.73 -7.91 -7.47
N ASP A 552 -30.47 -8.13 -7.13
CA ASP A 552 -29.82 -9.43 -7.15
C ASP A 552 -30.20 -10.27 -5.91
N GLU A 553 -29.69 -11.51 -5.84
CA GLU A 553 -29.94 -12.46 -4.76
C GLU A 553 -29.42 -11.98 -3.37
N PHE A 554 -28.66 -10.87 -3.32
CA PHE A 554 -28.16 -10.24 -2.11
C PHE A 554 -28.85 -8.90 -1.80
N GLY A 555 -29.89 -8.53 -2.55
CA GLY A 555 -30.64 -7.28 -2.38
C GLY A 555 -29.91 -6.04 -2.91
N ARG A 556 -28.95 -6.19 -3.84
CA ARG A 556 -28.20 -5.09 -4.46
C ARG A 556 -28.76 -4.79 -5.85
N ASP A 557 -28.59 -3.56 -6.35
CA ASP A 557 -29.01 -3.21 -7.71
C ASP A 557 -28.25 -4.05 -8.75
N PHE A 558 -28.99 -4.96 -9.39
CA PHE A 558 -28.44 -5.93 -10.34
C PHE A 558 -27.88 -5.26 -11.60
N GLY A 559 -28.51 -4.17 -12.04
CA GLY A 559 -28.17 -3.46 -13.27
C GLY A 559 -27.08 -2.40 -13.12
N ASP A 560 -26.73 -1.99 -11.89
CA ASP A 560 -25.84 -0.86 -11.61
C ASP A 560 -24.50 -0.97 -12.36
N LYS A 561 -23.87 -2.14 -12.25
CA LYS A 561 -22.59 -2.45 -12.92
C LYS A 561 -22.71 -2.38 -14.46
N TRP A 562 -23.85 -2.79 -15.01
CA TRP A 562 -24.07 -2.84 -16.45
C TRP A 562 -24.37 -1.47 -17.04
N ARG A 563 -25.09 -0.61 -16.29
CA ARG A 563 -25.23 0.81 -16.61
C ARG A 563 -23.87 1.50 -16.65
N TRP A 564 -22.96 1.15 -15.72
CA TRP A 564 -21.59 1.69 -15.73
C TRP A 564 -20.79 1.24 -16.96
N TYR A 565 -20.81 -0.06 -17.27
CA TYR A 565 -20.12 -0.57 -18.46
C TYR A 565 -20.63 0.04 -19.75
N HIS A 566 -21.94 0.24 -19.87
CA HIS A 566 -22.52 0.93 -21.02
C HIS A 566 -21.96 2.34 -21.20
N ALA A 567 -21.84 3.12 -20.11
CA ALA A 567 -21.27 4.46 -20.16
C ALA A 567 -19.79 4.44 -20.59
N VAL A 568 -18.95 3.63 -19.93
CA VAL A 568 -17.50 3.60 -20.19
C VAL A 568 -17.15 3.09 -21.59
N ASP A 569 -17.86 2.07 -22.08
CA ASP A 569 -17.57 1.47 -23.38
C ASP A 569 -17.82 2.45 -24.54
N LEU A 570 -18.75 3.39 -24.34
CA LEU A 570 -19.16 4.34 -25.37
C LEU A 570 -18.56 5.75 -25.15
N CYS A 571 -18.06 6.08 -23.96
CA CYS A 571 -17.48 7.39 -23.65
C CYS A 571 -16.04 7.53 -24.19
N ASN A 572 -15.92 7.56 -25.51
CA ASN A 572 -14.68 7.76 -26.24
C ASN A 572 -14.95 8.51 -27.55
N ASP A 573 -13.89 9.03 -28.18
CA ASP A 573 -14.01 9.88 -29.38
C ASP A 573 -14.75 9.21 -30.55
N LYS A 574 -14.75 7.88 -30.62
CA LYS A 574 -15.41 7.14 -31.69
C LYS A 574 -16.91 6.92 -31.44
N HIS A 575 -17.36 6.82 -30.18
CA HIS A 575 -18.70 6.32 -29.87
C HIS A 575 -19.55 7.23 -28.95
N TRP A 576 -19.04 8.39 -28.53
CA TRP A 576 -19.74 9.28 -27.59
C TRP A 576 -21.15 9.71 -28.05
N GLN A 577 -21.38 9.89 -29.36
CA GLN A 577 -22.72 10.16 -29.89
C GLN A 577 -23.67 8.97 -29.73
N GLY A 578 -23.12 7.76 -29.82
CA GLY A 578 -23.84 6.52 -29.52
C GLY A 578 -24.29 6.50 -28.07
N LEU A 579 -23.39 6.88 -27.14
CA LEU A 579 -23.71 7.01 -25.71
C LEU A 579 -24.92 7.91 -25.47
N LEU A 580 -24.96 9.09 -26.10
CA LEU A 580 -26.07 10.04 -25.94
C LEU A 580 -27.38 9.47 -26.48
N LYS A 581 -27.36 8.84 -27.66
CA LYS A 581 -28.54 8.17 -28.25
C LYS A 581 -29.06 7.03 -27.37
N THR A 582 -28.19 6.42 -26.58
CA THR A 582 -28.51 5.32 -25.67
C THR A 582 -28.42 5.71 -24.19
N ALA A 583 -28.51 7.00 -23.86
CA ALA A 583 -28.35 7.48 -22.49
C ALA A 583 -29.35 6.86 -21.51
N ARG A 584 -30.55 6.49 -21.99
CA ARG A 584 -31.59 5.78 -21.21
C ARG A 584 -31.18 4.39 -20.70
N PHE A 585 -30.05 3.84 -21.15
CA PHE A 585 -29.50 2.55 -20.69
C PHE A 585 -28.43 2.72 -19.60
N THR A 586 -28.19 3.94 -19.14
CA THR A 586 -27.27 4.26 -18.06
C THR A 586 -27.79 5.41 -17.20
N ASP A 587 -27.03 5.77 -16.18
CA ASP A 587 -27.34 6.89 -15.29
C ASP A 587 -26.48 8.09 -15.65
N ARG A 588 -27.02 9.31 -15.46
CA ARG A 588 -26.32 10.57 -15.75
C ARG A 588 -24.97 10.66 -15.03
N ASP A 589 -24.92 10.33 -13.75
CA ASP A 589 -23.67 10.32 -12.96
C ASP A 589 -22.62 9.33 -13.48
N LYS A 590 -23.06 8.21 -14.04
CA LYS A 590 -22.17 7.23 -14.66
C LYS A 590 -21.60 7.75 -15.98
N ILE A 591 -22.37 8.53 -16.74
CA ILE A 591 -21.84 9.21 -17.93
C ILE A 591 -20.78 10.23 -17.53
N PHE A 592 -21.03 11.06 -16.51
CA PHE A 592 -20.03 12.02 -16.02
C PHE A 592 -18.75 11.34 -15.52
N SER A 593 -18.90 10.27 -14.73
CA SER A 593 -17.76 9.43 -14.34
C SER A 593 -17.00 8.85 -15.53
N ALA A 594 -17.71 8.44 -16.58
CA ALA A 594 -17.09 7.92 -17.80
C ALA A 594 -16.38 9.01 -18.61
N VAL A 595 -16.91 10.24 -18.64
CA VAL A 595 -16.23 11.42 -19.23
C VAL A 595 -14.92 11.69 -18.49
N GLN A 596 -14.96 11.71 -17.16
CA GLN A 596 -13.76 11.88 -16.32
C GLN A 596 -12.71 10.80 -16.62
N LEU A 597 -13.13 9.52 -16.65
CA LEU A 597 -12.24 8.39 -16.93
C LEU A 597 -11.68 8.44 -18.36
N GLY A 598 -12.52 8.80 -19.34
CA GLY A 598 -12.12 8.92 -20.74
C GLY A 598 -11.09 10.02 -20.96
N LEU A 599 -11.22 11.15 -20.26
CA LEU A 599 -10.22 12.21 -20.25
C LEU A 599 -8.93 11.76 -19.55
N GLN A 600 -9.04 11.06 -18.40
CA GLN A 600 -7.87 10.55 -17.67
C GLN A 600 -7.02 9.56 -18.48
N GLY A 601 -7.68 8.69 -19.24
CA GLY A 601 -7.07 7.69 -20.11
C GLY A 601 -6.83 8.16 -21.55
N LYS A 602 -7.11 9.43 -21.86
CA LYS A 602 -6.96 10.03 -23.20
C LYS A 602 -7.73 9.29 -24.31
N SER A 603 -8.81 8.59 -23.96
CA SER A 603 -9.72 7.95 -24.93
C SER A 603 -10.85 8.88 -25.39
N LEU A 604 -11.08 9.97 -24.66
CA LEU A 604 -12.01 11.03 -24.99
C LEU A 604 -11.26 12.36 -25.04
N SER A 605 -11.41 13.07 -26.15
CA SER A 605 -10.86 14.41 -26.34
C SER A 605 -11.63 15.44 -25.52
N LEU A 606 -10.95 16.53 -25.16
CA LEU A 606 -11.56 17.66 -24.45
C LEU A 606 -12.78 18.23 -25.19
N LYS A 607 -12.71 18.33 -26.52
CA LYS A 607 -13.81 18.78 -27.38
C LYS A 607 -15.04 17.89 -27.23
N ASN A 608 -14.87 16.57 -27.34
CA ASN A 608 -15.98 15.64 -27.24
C ASN A 608 -16.49 15.50 -25.80
N ALA A 609 -15.62 15.63 -24.80
CA ALA A 609 -16.03 15.71 -23.41
C ALA A 609 -16.98 16.91 -23.19
N ARG A 610 -16.62 18.12 -23.63
CA ARG A 610 -17.51 19.28 -23.56
C ARG A 610 -18.83 19.06 -24.29
N ALA A 611 -18.80 18.44 -25.46
CA ALA A 611 -20.03 18.11 -26.20
C ALA A 611 -20.94 17.17 -25.39
N VAL A 612 -20.40 16.11 -24.77
CA VAL A 612 -21.17 15.20 -23.91
C VAL A 612 -21.73 15.94 -22.69
N MET A 613 -20.94 16.80 -22.04
CA MET A 613 -21.42 17.59 -20.89
C MET A 613 -22.58 18.52 -21.30
N ALA A 614 -22.46 19.21 -22.44
CA ALA A 614 -23.46 20.13 -22.95
C ALA A 614 -24.77 19.43 -23.34
N GLU A 615 -24.69 18.30 -24.05
CA GLU A 615 -25.87 17.50 -24.46
C GLU A 615 -26.61 16.87 -23.27
N LEU A 616 -25.92 16.66 -22.15
CA LEU A 616 -26.54 16.25 -20.89
C LEU A 616 -27.09 17.43 -20.09
N GLU A 617 -27.07 18.64 -20.63
CA GLU A 617 -27.47 19.87 -19.92
C GLU A 617 -26.74 19.99 -18.58
N SER A 618 -25.44 19.68 -18.59
CA SER A 618 -24.58 19.83 -17.42
C SER A 618 -24.36 21.31 -17.13
N VAL A 619 -24.45 21.69 -15.85
CA VAL A 619 -24.19 23.07 -15.44
C VAL A 619 -22.68 23.24 -15.27
N GLU A 620 -22.06 23.98 -16.18
CA GLU A 620 -20.64 24.31 -16.08
C GLU A 620 -20.39 25.13 -14.81
N PRO A 621 -19.59 24.62 -13.85
CA PRO A 621 -19.33 25.34 -12.62
C PRO A 621 -18.46 26.57 -12.91
N GLU A 622 -18.65 27.65 -12.14
CA GLU A 622 -17.74 28.79 -12.19
C GLU A 622 -16.30 28.32 -11.99
N THR A 623 -15.34 28.93 -12.70
CA THR A 623 -13.93 28.52 -12.67
C THR A 623 -13.37 28.51 -11.23
N ALA A 624 -13.86 29.39 -10.36
CA ALA A 624 -13.53 29.40 -8.94
C ALA A 624 -13.90 28.09 -8.23
N SER A 625 -15.06 27.50 -8.53
CA SER A 625 -15.50 26.24 -7.94
C SER A 625 -14.64 25.06 -8.40
N SER A 626 -14.24 25.02 -9.67
CA SER A 626 -13.29 23.99 -10.13
C SER A 626 -11.89 24.17 -9.52
N ALA A 627 -11.43 25.41 -9.36
CA ALA A 627 -10.19 25.72 -8.66
C ALA A 627 -10.24 25.26 -7.18
N GLU A 628 -11.35 25.47 -6.48
CA GLU A 628 -11.54 24.97 -5.12
C GLU A 628 -11.40 23.45 -5.03
N ILE A 629 -11.96 22.70 -5.98
CA ILE A 629 -11.85 21.23 -6.00
C ILE A 629 -10.41 20.80 -6.33
N MET A 630 -9.74 21.46 -7.28
CA MET A 630 -8.33 21.20 -7.64
C MET A 630 -7.35 21.49 -6.49
N LEU A 631 -7.65 22.48 -5.65
CA LEU A 631 -6.86 22.85 -4.47
C LEU A 631 -7.32 22.09 -3.21
N GLY A 632 -8.53 21.51 -3.23
CA GLY A 632 -9.18 20.86 -2.11
C GLY A 632 -8.79 19.39 -1.91
N LYS A 633 -9.51 18.72 -1.01
CA LYS A 633 -9.23 17.32 -0.63
C LYS A 633 -9.70 16.27 -1.66
N ALA A 634 -10.49 16.70 -2.63
CA ALA A 634 -11.01 15.85 -3.71
C ALA A 634 -9.93 15.36 -4.68
N LEU A 635 -8.82 16.10 -4.80
CA LEU A 635 -7.66 15.72 -5.59
C LEU A 635 -6.52 15.29 -4.65
N MET A 636 -5.92 14.12 -4.85
CA MET A 636 -4.83 13.61 -4.00
C MET A 636 -3.61 13.22 -4.84
N PRO A 637 -2.85 14.20 -5.36
CA PRO A 637 -1.76 13.91 -6.28
C PRO A 637 -0.74 12.94 -5.68
N TYR A 638 -0.43 11.88 -6.42
CA TYR A 638 0.52 10.86 -6.00
C TYR A 638 1.64 10.75 -7.04
N GLN A 639 2.87 10.99 -6.60
CA GLN A 639 4.07 10.82 -7.41
C GLN A 639 4.71 9.48 -7.07
N HIS A 640 4.95 8.66 -8.09
CA HIS A 640 5.66 7.39 -7.93
C HIS A 640 7.18 7.62 -7.93
N ASP A 641 7.93 6.90 -7.10
CA ASP A 641 9.39 7.06 -6.88
C ASP A 641 10.29 6.92 -8.14
N LYS A 642 9.71 6.62 -9.31
CA LYS A 642 10.43 6.29 -10.55
C LYS A 642 10.01 7.10 -11.77
N GLY A 643 9.26 8.22 -11.67
CA GLY A 643 8.74 8.86 -12.90
C GLY A 643 8.39 10.35 -12.88
N LYS A 644 8.26 10.90 -14.10
CA LYS A 644 7.76 12.25 -14.44
C LYS A 644 6.23 12.39 -14.32
N LEU A 645 5.51 11.28 -14.10
CA LEU A 645 4.05 11.23 -13.96
C LEU A 645 3.64 11.50 -12.52
N ILE A 646 2.74 12.46 -12.31
CA ILE A 646 2.09 12.74 -11.03
C ILE A 646 0.62 12.38 -11.18
N SER A 647 0.23 11.20 -10.68
CA SER A 647 -1.15 10.72 -10.81
C SER A 647 -2.10 11.66 -10.06
N PRO A 648 -3.17 12.17 -10.68
CA PRO A 648 -4.05 13.15 -10.05
C PRO A 648 -4.86 12.56 -8.89
N ASN A 649 -5.28 11.29 -8.98
CA ASN A 649 -6.12 10.59 -8.00
C ASN A 649 -7.27 11.46 -7.46
N ILE A 650 -8.31 11.58 -8.29
CA ILE A 650 -9.51 12.37 -7.99
C ILE A 650 -10.55 11.46 -7.32
N SER A 651 -11.11 11.87 -6.17
CA SER A 651 -12.13 11.09 -5.45
C SER A 651 -13.55 11.34 -5.96
N GLU A 652 -13.83 12.52 -6.52
CA GLU A 652 -15.14 12.86 -7.08
C GLU A 652 -15.38 12.07 -8.38
N ARG A 653 -16.49 11.33 -8.41
CA ARG A 653 -16.91 10.42 -9.48
C ARG A 653 -18.32 10.80 -9.95
N ASP A 654 -18.46 12.05 -10.34
CA ASP A 654 -19.73 12.69 -10.68
C ASP A 654 -19.50 13.84 -11.70
N GLU A 655 -20.53 14.66 -11.91
CA GLU A 655 -20.50 15.86 -12.76
C GLU A 655 -19.33 16.80 -12.41
N ARG A 656 -19.08 17.00 -11.11
CA ARG A 656 -18.00 17.87 -10.62
C ARG A 656 -16.63 17.30 -10.95
N GLY A 657 -16.47 15.99 -10.79
CA GLY A 657 -15.26 15.27 -11.15
C GLY A 657 -14.91 15.38 -12.64
N ALA A 658 -15.92 15.38 -13.52
CA ALA A 658 -15.74 15.57 -14.96
C ALA A 658 -15.29 17.01 -15.28
N TRP A 659 -15.99 18.02 -14.76
CA TRP A 659 -15.63 19.43 -14.95
C TRP A 659 -14.25 19.78 -14.38
N LEU A 660 -13.86 19.20 -13.26
CA LEU A 660 -12.50 19.37 -12.72
C LEU A 660 -11.43 18.96 -13.72
N VAL A 661 -11.61 17.84 -14.43
CA VAL A 661 -10.61 17.38 -15.40
C VAL A 661 -10.63 18.26 -16.66
N ILE A 662 -11.81 18.69 -17.11
CA ILE A 662 -11.97 19.60 -18.25
C ILE A 662 -11.25 20.92 -17.97
N HIS A 663 -11.63 21.62 -16.89
CA HIS A 663 -11.03 22.90 -16.52
C HIS A 663 -9.55 22.77 -16.18
N GLY A 664 -9.14 21.69 -15.51
CA GLY A 664 -7.74 21.43 -15.18
C GLY A 664 -6.87 21.18 -16.42
N LEU A 665 -7.41 20.61 -17.50
CA LEU A 665 -6.70 20.48 -18.77
C LEU A 665 -6.61 21.82 -19.52
N GLU A 666 -7.64 22.65 -19.43
CA GLU A 666 -7.71 23.96 -20.09
C GLU A 666 -6.83 25.02 -19.43
N ASP A 667 -6.78 25.03 -18.10
CA ASP A 667 -6.00 25.97 -17.30
C ASP A 667 -4.53 25.51 -17.09
N GLY A 668 -4.15 24.38 -17.66
CA GLY A 668 -2.80 23.79 -17.56
C GLY A 668 -2.45 23.21 -16.19
N PHE A 669 -3.41 23.03 -15.28
CA PHE A 669 -3.21 22.34 -14.00
C PHE A 669 -2.90 20.85 -14.22
N PHE A 670 -3.50 20.25 -15.25
CA PHE A 670 -3.22 18.92 -15.74
C PHE A 670 -2.58 18.95 -17.13
N ASN A 671 -1.78 17.94 -17.42
CA ASN A 671 -1.31 17.62 -18.76
C ASN A 671 -1.30 16.10 -18.99
N TYR A 672 -0.84 15.66 -20.15
CA TYR A 672 -0.64 14.24 -20.43
C TYR A 672 0.83 13.85 -20.39
N VAL A 673 1.15 12.79 -19.66
CA VAL A 673 2.43 12.07 -19.75
C VAL A 673 2.14 10.72 -20.40
N GLY A 674 2.44 10.62 -21.70
CA GLY A 674 2.00 9.50 -22.53
C GLY A 674 0.48 9.53 -22.74
N ASN A 675 -0.22 8.48 -22.31
CA ASN A 675 -1.68 8.34 -22.36
C ASN A 675 -2.34 8.57 -20.99
N HIS A 676 -1.60 9.05 -19.99
CA HIS A 676 -2.11 9.25 -18.64
C HIS A 676 -2.14 10.72 -18.28
N LEU A 677 -3.26 11.15 -17.70
CA LEU A 677 -3.39 12.46 -17.09
C LEU A 677 -2.42 12.60 -15.90
N SER A 678 -1.74 13.73 -15.84
CA SER A 678 -0.74 14.07 -14.83
C SER A 678 -1.01 15.46 -14.29
N VAL A 679 -0.75 15.66 -13.00
CA VAL A 679 -0.65 17.02 -12.44
C VAL A 679 0.64 17.66 -12.94
N THR A 680 0.56 18.91 -13.38
CA THR A 680 1.74 19.65 -13.84
C THR A 680 2.56 20.15 -12.64
N PRO A 681 3.86 20.45 -12.82
CA PRO A 681 4.66 21.10 -11.79
C PRO A 681 4.03 22.42 -11.31
N ASP A 682 3.41 23.17 -12.23
CA ASP A 682 2.66 24.38 -11.93
C ASP A 682 1.40 24.09 -11.09
N GLY A 683 0.59 23.10 -11.46
CA GLY A 683 -0.57 22.66 -10.67
C GLY A 683 -0.18 22.22 -9.26
N MET A 684 0.95 21.50 -9.10
CA MET A 684 1.50 21.15 -7.79
C MET A 684 1.94 22.38 -6.98
N ALA A 685 2.54 23.38 -7.64
CA ALA A 685 2.93 24.64 -7.00
C ALA A 685 1.71 25.45 -6.53
N ARG A 686 0.70 25.60 -7.39
CA ARG A 686 -0.59 26.25 -7.06
C ARG A 686 -1.26 25.58 -5.86
N ARG A 687 -1.28 24.25 -5.83
CA ARG A 687 -1.82 23.45 -4.73
C ARG A 687 -1.04 23.63 -3.43
N LYS A 688 0.30 23.66 -3.48
CA LYS A 688 1.15 23.91 -2.30
C LYS A 688 0.94 25.32 -1.74
N ALA A 689 0.72 26.30 -2.61
CA ALA A 689 0.52 27.69 -2.22
C ALA A 689 -0.90 27.96 -1.68
N ALA A 690 -1.88 27.09 -1.99
CA ALA A 690 -3.31 27.33 -1.76
C ALA A 690 -3.79 28.68 -2.35
N VAL A 691 -3.18 29.11 -3.45
CA VAL A 691 -3.47 30.38 -4.12
C VAL A 691 -4.45 30.12 -5.26
N ILE A 692 -5.62 30.75 -5.20
CA ILE A 692 -6.50 30.94 -6.36
C ILE A 692 -5.88 32.07 -7.20
N PRO A 693 -5.61 31.89 -8.50
CA PRO A 693 -4.97 32.94 -9.30
C PRO A 693 -5.83 34.22 -9.33
N ALA A 694 -5.21 35.38 -9.10
CA ALA A 694 -5.81 36.65 -9.44
C ALA A 694 -5.68 36.86 -10.96
N GLY A 695 -6.81 36.90 -11.69
CA GLY A 695 -6.83 37.26 -13.10
C GLY A 695 -7.36 36.22 -14.11
N VAL A 696 -8.19 35.25 -13.70
CA VAL A 696 -9.04 34.55 -14.69
C VAL A 696 -10.22 35.46 -14.99
N GLU A 697 -10.13 36.24 -16.07
CA GLU A 697 -11.29 36.97 -16.59
C GLU A 697 -12.38 35.97 -17.03
N PRO A 698 -13.66 36.24 -16.72
CA PRO A 698 -14.76 35.44 -17.24
C PRO A 698 -14.71 35.47 -18.78
N ALA A 699 -14.84 34.30 -19.42
CA ALA A 699 -15.21 34.28 -20.82
C ALA A 699 -16.53 35.06 -20.94
N LEU A 700 -16.47 36.19 -21.64
CA LEU A 700 -17.65 36.96 -22.03
C LEU A 700 -18.68 36.00 -22.66
N PRO A 701 -19.98 36.20 -22.43
CA PRO A 701 -21.01 35.38 -23.03
C PRO A 701 -20.81 35.40 -24.55
N LEU A 702 -20.79 34.20 -25.16
CA LEU A 702 -20.92 34.07 -26.60
C LEU A 702 -22.17 34.84 -27.01
N GLU A 703 -21.97 35.90 -27.80
CA GLU A 703 -23.06 36.53 -28.53
C GLU A 703 -23.75 35.43 -29.33
N MET A 704 -25.02 35.21 -29.00
CA MET A 704 -25.92 34.47 -29.86
C MET A 704 -26.00 35.25 -31.16
N GLU A 705 -25.36 34.75 -32.22
CA GLU A 705 -25.78 35.13 -33.57
C GLU A 705 -27.22 34.65 -33.72
N SER A 706 -28.14 35.61 -33.68
CA SER A 706 -29.53 35.43 -34.03
C SER A 706 -29.60 35.05 -35.50
N SER A 707 -29.91 33.78 -35.76
CA SER A 707 -30.67 33.42 -36.96
C SER A 707 -32.10 33.94 -36.77
N ASP A 708 -32.49 34.89 -37.63
CA ASP A 708 -33.84 35.43 -37.93
C ASP A 708 -33.73 36.98 -38.01
N GLU A 709 -34.03 37.71 -39.08
CA GLU A 709 -34.73 37.52 -40.36
C GLU A 709 -34.37 38.72 -41.29
N ALA A 710 -34.56 38.55 -42.61
CA ALA A 710 -34.70 39.58 -43.67
C ALA A 710 -33.44 40.21 -44.30
#